data_AF-A0A2S5CBY6-F1
#
_entry.id   AF-A0A2S5CBY6-F1
#
_cell.length_a   1.000
_cell.length_b   1.000
_cell.length_c   1.000
_cell.angle_alpha   90.00
_cell.angle_beta   90.00
_cell.angle_gamma   90.00
#
_symmetry.space_group_name_H-M   'P 1'
#
loop_
_entity.id
_entity.type
_entity.pdbx_description
1 polymer ?
#
loop_
_entity_poly.entity_id
_entity_poly.type
_entity_poly.pdbx_seq_one_letter_code
_entity_poly.pdbx_strand_id
1 'polypeptide(L)'
;MNSLFASTARGLEELLKTELESLGARECQVVQGGVHFEGDTRLIYQSLMWSRLASRIMLPLGACKVYSDLDLYLGVQATDWTEIFAPGATFAVHFSGLNDEIRNSQYGALKVKDAIVDSFTRKNLERPNVDRENPDLRINVWLNKETAHISLDLCGEGLHQRGYRDRAGIAPIKENLAAAIVMRSGWQPGTPMLDPMCGSGTLLIEAAMMATDRAPGLHRGQWGFSGWAQHDDALWKEVKAEAQVRARKGLADYGSRFYGSDSDARVIERARSNARRAGIGELIDFEVKDVAQLTNPLPKGPYGTVISNPPYGERLDSEPALIALHSLFGRTMKDAFGGWNLSLFSGSPELLSCLQLRAERQFKAKNGPLDCVQKNYHLTEKDGDSKPSTVAEDYANRLRKNLKKFEKWAKQEGVECYRIYDADLPEYNVAVDRYADWVVVQEYAPPKTVDAQKARQRLLDIIAATIGVLGIAPNKLILKTRERQKGANQYQKMGDKGDFIEVGEYNARLWVNLTDYLDTGLFLDHRIARRMLGQMSKGKDFLNLFAYTGSASVHAGLGGARSTTTVDMSRTYLEWAERNLRLNGLTGRQHRLLQADVLGWLRDTDEQFDLIFIDPPTFSNSKRMEDSFDVQRDHLRLMTDLKRLLRKGGTIMFSNNKRGFRMDNDGLEKLGLKAQEISQKTLSQDFARNRQIHNCWLITAV
;
A
#
# COMPACT_ATOMS: atom_id res chain seq x y z
N MET A 1 10.63 40.83 -29.09
CA MET A 1 10.01 40.08 -27.97
C MET A 1 9.72 38.69 -28.49
N ASN A 2 10.13 37.65 -27.77
CA ASN A 2 9.95 36.25 -28.14
C ASN A 2 8.80 35.67 -27.34
N SER A 3 7.91 34.91 -27.98
CA SER A 3 6.88 34.12 -27.30
C SER A 3 7.42 32.72 -27.01
N LEU A 4 7.18 32.20 -25.82
CA LEU A 4 7.66 30.91 -25.35
C LEU A 4 6.52 30.12 -24.73
N PHE A 5 6.75 28.82 -24.57
CA PHE A 5 5.87 27.94 -23.81
C PHE A 5 6.68 27.05 -22.86
N ALA A 6 6.30 27.07 -21.58
CA ALA A 6 6.87 26.21 -20.55
C ALA A 6 5.83 25.14 -20.14
N SER A 7 6.15 23.87 -20.38
CA SER A 7 5.32 22.74 -19.93
C SER A 7 5.56 22.40 -18.46
N THR A 8 4.56 21.86 -17.77
CA THR A 8 4.68 21.35 -16.39
C THR A 8 3.69 20.23 -16.09
N ALA A 9 3.86 19.58 -14.93
CA ALA A 9 2.88 18.61 -14.45
C ALA A 9 1.57 19.30 -14.08
N ARG A 10 0.45 18.63 -14.32
CA ARG A 10 -0.89 19.16 -13.99
C ARG A 10 -0.99 19.54 -12.52
N GLY A 11 -1.55 20.72 -12.25
CA GLY A 11 -1.69 21.31 -10.93
C GLY A 11 -0.49 22.15 -10.48
N LEU A 12 0.55 22.32 -11.30
CA LEU A 12 1.72 23.18 -11.01
C LEU A 12 1.76 24.45 -11.85
N GLU A 13 0.78 24.66 -12.74
CA GLU A 13 0.81 25.72 -13.74
C GLU A 13 0.85 27.12 -13.13
N GLU A 14 0.05 27.38 -12.09
CA GLU A 14 0.06 28.66 -11.37
C GLU A 14 1.39 28.93 -10.64
N LEU A 15 2.01 27.89 -10.06
CA LEU A 15 3.33 28.04 -9.45
C LEU A 15 4.39 28.36 -10.50
N LEU A 16 4.33 27.69 -11.66
CA LEU A 16 5.24 27.96 -12.77
C LEU A 16 5.05 29.37 -13.31
N LYS A 17 3.81 29.85 -13.45
CA LYS A 17 3.52 31.23 -13.87
C LYS A 17 4.21 32.23 -12.93
N THR A 18 4.00 32.10 -11.62
CA THR A 18 4.62 32.98 -10.63
C THR A 18 6.15 32.91 -10.66
N GLU A 19 6.73 31.71 -10.85
CA GLU A 19 8.19 31.55 -11.04
C GLU A 19 8.66 32.33 -12.29
N LEU A 20 8.00 32.19 -13.42
CA LEU A 20 8.35 32.89 -14.66
C LEU A 20 8.21 34.42 -14.53
N GLU A 21 7.13 34.91 -13.94
CA GLU A 21 6.92 36.35 -13.69
C GLU A 21 8.03 36.91 -12.78
N SER A 22 8.47 36.15 -11.77
CA SER A 22 9.58 36.56 -10.90
C SER A 22 10.93 36.66 -11.62
N LEU A 23 11.10 35.94 -12.74
CA LEU A 23 12.28 36.01 -13.60
C LEU A 23 12.19 37.16 -14.63
N GLY A 24 11.04 37.84 -14.73
CA GLY A 24 10.82 38.95 -15.67
C GLY A 24 9.92 38.61 -16.86
N ALA A 25 9.27 37.44 -16.87
CA ALA A 25 8.33 37.06 -17.92
C ALA A 25 7.08 37.94 -17.93
N ARG A 26 6.61 38.24 -19.15
CA ARG A 26 5.42 39.06 -19.40
C ARG A 26 4.34 38.21 -20.08
N GLU A 27 3.11 38.72 -20.06
CA GLU A 27 1.96 38.09 -20.73
C GLU A 27 1.80 36.60 -20.39
N CYS A 28 2.00 36.24 -19.11
CA CYS A 28 1.95 34.84 -18.68
C CYS A 28 0.52 34.30 -18.68
N GLN A 29 0.23 33.38 -19.61
CA GLN A 29 -1.06 32.74 -19.79
C GLN A 29 -0.98 31.26 -19.42
N VAL A 30 -1.67 30.89 -18.34
CA VAL A 30 -1.80 29.49 -17.91
C VAL A 30 -2.73 28.73 -18.86
N VAL A 31 -2.26 27.59 -19.32
CA VAL A 31 -3.05 26.60 -20.04
C VAL A 31 -2.89 25.25 -19.37
N GLN A 32 -3.72 24.26 -19.72
CA GLN A 32 -3.59 22.94 -19.10
C GLN A 32 -2.20 22.33 -19.39
N GLY A 33 -1.43 22.06 -18.34
CA GLY A 33 -0.09 21.47 -18.44
C GLY A 33 1.03 22.44 -18.86
N GLY A 34 0.81 23.76 -18.83
CA GLY A 34 1.89 24.71 -19.12
C GLY A 34 1.51 26.19 -19.04
N VAL A 35 2.47 27.04 -19.39
CA VAL A 35 2.34 28.51 -19.38
C VAL A 35 2.95 29.06 -20.66
N HIS A 36 2.18 29.83 -21.42
CA HIS A 36 2.70 30.71 -22.46
C HIS A 36 3.22 32.00 -21.83
N PHE A 37 4.35 32.52 -22.30
CA PHE A 37 4.92 33.75 -21.77
C PHE A 37 5.78 34.46 -22.82
N GLU A 38 6.08 35.73 -22.60
CA GLU A 38 6.93 36.54 -23.49
C GLU A 38 8.16 37.10 -22.78
N GLY A 39 9.24 37.26 -23.54
CA GLY A 39 10.51 37.76 -23.04
C GLY A 39 11.45 38.27 -24.13
N ASP A 40 12.47 39.03 -23.73
CA ASP A 40 13.63 39.24 -24.59
C ASP A 40 14.49 37.96 -24.67
N THR A 41 15.54 37.99 -25.48
CA THR A 41 16.44 36.83 -25.65
C THR A 41 17.16 36.47 -24.34
N ARG A 42 17.41 37.45 -23.44
CA ARG A 42 17.99 37.18 -22.12
C ARG A 42 17.06 36.35 -21.26
N LEU A 43 15.77 36.67 -21.28
CA LEU A 43 14.78 35.92 -20.53
C LEU A 43 14.67 34.46 -21.01
N ILE A 44 14.90 34.17 -22.28
CA ILE A 44 14.94 32.79 -22.77
C ILE A 44 15.98 31.99 -21.98
N TYR A 45 17.23 32.46 -21.94
CA TYR A 45 18.30 31.79 -21.22
C TYR A 45 18.11 31.82 -19.70
N GLN A 46 17.58 32.92 -19.14
CA GLN A 46 17.28 32.99 -17.72
C GLN A 46 16.20 31.98 -17.31
N SER A 47 15.11 31.87 -18.06
CA SER A 47 14.05 30.89 -17.78
C SER A 47 14.55 29.44 -17.87
N LEU A 48 15.42 29.13 -18.85
CA LEU A 48 16.09 27.83 -18.97
C LEU A 48 17.01 27.54 -17.78
N MET A 49 17.80 28.51 -17.36
CA MET A 49 18.74 28.38 -16.24
C MET A 49 18.03 28.25 -14.90
N TRP A 50 16.96 29.03 -14.69
CA TRP A 50 16.39 29.29 -13.37
C TRP A 50 15.08 28.58 -13.06
N SER A 51 14.30 28.16 -14.06
CA SER A 51 13.02 27.50 -13.77
C SER A 51 13.22 26.13 -13.13
N ARG A 52 12.67 25.97 -11.92
CA ARG A 52 12.67 24.71 -11.18
C ARG A 52 11.44 23.89 -11.52
N LEU A 53 10.35 24.53 -11.92
CA LEU A 53 9.05 23.89 -12.10
C LEU A 53 8.80 23.42 -13.53
N ALA A 54 9.38 24.09 -14.54
CA ALA A 54 9.19 23.70 -15.92
C ALA A 54 9.75 22.29 -16.18
N SER A 55 9.02 21.52 -16.99
CA SER A 55 9.47 20.24 -17.52
C SER A 55 10.31 20.46 -18.79
N ARG A 56 9.84 21.33 -19.67
CA ARG A 56 10.49 21.78 -20.92
C ARG A 56 10.04 23.19 -21.24
N ILE A 57 10.94 24.01 -21.78
CA ILE A 57 10.71 25.35 -22.30
C ILE A 57 10.99 25.31 -23.80
N MET A 58 10.03 25.78 -24.58
CA MET A 58 10.01 25.64 -26.04
C MET A 58 9.73 27.00 -26.68
N LEU A 59 10.29 27.19 -27.87
CA LEU A 59 10.06 28.34 -28.74
C LEU A 59 9.06 27.93 -29.84
N PRO A 60 7.80 28.39 -29.79
CA PRO A 60 6.84 28.14 -30.86
C PRO A 60 7.32 28.73 -32.19
N LEU A 61 7.37 27.90 -33.23
CA LEU A 61 7.80 28.28 -34.58
C LEU A 61 6.60 28.55 -35.49
N GLY A 62 5.47 27.89 -35.24
CA GLY A 62 4.26 28.07 -36.01
C GLY A 62 3.16 27.07 -35.62
N ALA A 63 2.00 27.25 -36.23
CA ALA A 63 0.89 26.31 -36.11
C ALA A 63 0.13 26.21 -37.44
N CYS A 64 -0.37 25.02 -37.75
CA CYS A 64 -1.16 24.77 -38.96
C CYS A 64 -2.32 23.82 -38.67
N LYS A 65 -3.38 23.90 -39.48
CA LYS A 65 -4.47 22.93 -39.42
C LYS A 65 -4.10 21.70 -40.26
N VAL A 66 -4.47 20.50 -39.82
CA VAL A 66 -4.09 19.24 -40.45
C VAL A 66 -5.33 18.41 -40.77
N TYR A 67 -5.78 18.50 -42.03
CA TYR A 67 -6.87 17.69 -42.59
C TYR A 67 -6.39 16.69 -43.64
N SER A 68 -5.07 16.63 -43.86
CA SER A 68 -4.40 15.67 -44.73
C SER A 68 -2.90 15.63 -44.41
N ASP A 69 -2.20 14.60 -44.90
CA ASP A 69 -0.74 14.53 -44.88
C ASP A 69 -0.08 15.76 -45.52
N LEU A 70 -0.70 16.28 -46.59
CA LEU A 70 -0.17 17.43 -47.34
C LEU A 70 -0.24 18.70 -46.49
N ASP A 71 -1.30 18.89 -45.70
CA ASP A 71 -1.43 20.05 -44.83
C ASP A 71 -0.32 20.10 -43.77
N LEU A 72 -0.03 18.96 -43.14
CA LEU A 72 1.08 18.87 -42.18
C LEU A 72 2.41 19.13 -42.86
N TYR A 73 2.64 18.54 -44.03
CA TYR A 73 3.89 18.71 -44.78
C TYR A 73 4.11 20.18 -45.20
N LEU A 74 3.11 20.84 -45.78
CA LEU A 74 3.17 22.25 -46.17
C LEU A 74 3.28 23.18 -44.95
N GLY A 75 2.53 22.89 -43.88
CA GLY A 75 2.59 23.65 -42.64
C GLY A 75 3.96 23.60 -41.98
N VAL A 76 4.64 22.45 -42.02
CA VAL A 76 6.03 22.32 -41.57
C VAL A 76 6.98 23.11 -42.48
N GLN A 77 6.83 23.01 -43.80
CA GLN A 77 7.70 23.72 -44.76
C GLN A 77 7.54 25.24 -44.75
N ALA A 78 6.44 25.77 -44.19
CA ALA A 78 6.26 27.21 -44.02
C ALA A 78 7.31 27.84 -43.07
N THR A 79 7.94 27.03 -42.22
CA THR A 79 9.06 27.46 -41.37
C THR A 79 10.37 27.43 -42.17
N ASP A 80 11.18 28.50 -42.10
CA ASP A 80 12.50 28.50 -42.74
C ASP A 80 13.54 27.73 -41.92
N TRP A 81 13.50 26.40 -42.02
CA TRP A 81 14.40 25.50 -41.30
C TRP A 81 15.88 25.75 -41.60
N THR A 82 16.20 26.32 -42.76
CA THR A 82 17.58 26.57 -43.18
C THR A 82 18.21 27.75 -42.45
N GLU A 83 17.39 28.66 -41.89
CA GLU A 83 17.83 29.74 -41.01
C GLU A 83 17.82 29.34 -39.53
N ILE A 84 17.18 28.23 -39.17
CA ILE A 84 17.09 27.72 -37.79
C ILE A 84 18.27 26.80 -37.46
N PHE A 85 18.71 25.98 -38.42
CA PHE A 85 19.77 25.00 -38.20
C PHE A 85 21.15 25.63 -38.35
N ALA A 86 22.00 25.45 -37.34
CA ALA A 86 23.43 25.67 -37.52
C ALA A 86 23.99 24.65 -38.53
N PRO A 87 25.02 25.00 -39.32
CA PRO A 87 25.67 24.07 -40.24
C PRO A 87 26.11 22.78 -39.53
N GLY A 88 25.73 21.63 -40.08
CA GLY A 88 26.07 20.30 -39.54
C GLY A 88 25.23 19.83 -38.34
N ALA A 89 24.26 20.62 -37.87
CA ALA A 89 23.41 20.25 -36.73
C ALA A 89 22.56 19.01 -37.03
N THR A 90 22.53 18.08 -36.08
CA THR A 90 21.63 16.93 -36.07
C THR A 90 20.27 17.30 -35.48
N PHE A 91 19.22 16.55 -35.81
CA PHE A 91 17.91 16.79 -35.22
C PHE A 91 17.09 15.55 -34.94
N ALA A 92 16.09 15.69 -34.07
CA ALA A 92 15.03 14.70 -33.88
C ALA A 92 13.66 15.38 -33.83
N VAL A 93 12.64 14.65 -34.29
CA VAL A 93 11.24 15.07 -34.16
C VAL A 93 10.56 14.22 -33.11
N HIS A 94 9.91 14.88 -32.15
CA HIS A 94 8.99 14.26 -31.23
C HIS A 94 7.57 14.75 -31.54
N PHE A 95 6.68 13.81 -31.86
CA PHE A 95 5.29 14.11 -32.17
C PHE A 95 4.38 13.53 -31.09
N SER A 96 3.41 14.33 -30.65
CA SER A 96 2.42 13.95 -29.64
C SER A 96 1.03 14.41 -30.06
N GLY A 97 0.01 13.63 -29.70
CA GLY A 97 -1.36 13.84 -30.16
C GLY A 97 -1.68 13.08 -31.45
N LEU A 98 -2.98 12.94 -31.73
CA LEU A 98 -3.54 12.19 -32.85
C LEU A 98 -4.83 12.89 -33.32
N ASN A 99 -5.18 12.72 -34.59
CA ASN A 99 -6.49 13.08 -35.14
C ASN A 99 -6.91 12.04 -36.20
N ASP A 100 -7.95 12.37 -36.99
CA ASP A 100 -8.50 11.45 -37.99
C ASP A 100 -7.50 11.09 -39.12
N GLU A 101 -6.54 11.97 -39.39
CA GLU A 101 -5.51 11.80 -40.43
C GLU A 101 -4.21 11.22 -39.85
N ILE A 102 -3.66 11.86 -38.82
CA ILE A 102 -2.45 11.41 -38.13
C ILE A 102 -2.86 10.47 -37.00
N ARG A 103 -3.12 9.21 -37.37
CA ARG A 103 -3.55 8.14 -36.44
C ARG A 103 -2.42 7.46 -35.67
N ASN A 104 -1.17 7.76 -36.01
CA ASN A 104 0.01 7.23 -35.34
C ASN A 104 1.05 8.35 -35.16
N SER A 105 1.52 8.56 -33.93
CA SER A 105 2.48 9.62 -33.62
C SER A 105 3.85 9.41 -34.27
N GLN A 106 4.29 8.16 -34.44
CA GLN A 106 5.55 7.86 -35.16
C GLN A 106 5.43 8.21 -36.65
N TYR A 107 4.23 8.04 -37.22
CA TYR A 107 3.95 8.46 -38.59
C TYR A 107 3.98 9.99 -38.73
N GLY A 108 3.33 10.72 -37.83
CA GLY A 108 3.41 12.18 -37.79
C GLY A 108 4.85 12.68 -37.65
N ALA A 109 5.65 12.08 -36.76
CA ALA A 109 7.07 12.41 -36.61
C ALA A 109 7.87 12.17 -37.89
N LEU A 110 7.59 11.07 -38.61
CA LEU A 110 8.22 10.75 -39.89
C LEU A 110 7.93 11.83 -40.94
N LYS A 111 6.67 12.23 -41.09
CA LYS A 111 6.24 13.24 -42.08
C LYS A 111 6.86 14.60 -41.82
N VAL A 112 6.90 15.03 -40.57
CA VAL A 112 7.56 16.29 -40.17
C VAL A 112 9.06 16.22 -40.48
N LYS A 113 9.71 15.10 -40.16
CA LYS A 113 11.13 14.89 -40.45
C LYS A 113 11.41 14.93 -41.97
N ASP A 114 10.58 14.30 -42.79
CA ASP A 114 10.71 14.35 -44.25
C ASP A 114 10.52 15.78 -44.78
N ALA A 115 9.50 16.50 -44.29
CA ALA A 115 9.25 17.90 -44.65
C ALA A 115 10.42 18.83 -44.32
N ILE A 116 11.05 18.67 -43.14
CA ILE A 116 12.23 19.42 -42.73
C ILE A 116 13.41 19.12 -43.67
N VAL A 117 13.70 17.83 -43.92
CA VAL A 117 14.79 17.40 -44.83
C VAL A 117 14.61 18.00 -46.23
N ASP A 118 13.38 17.96 -46.76
CA ASP A 118 13.08 18.47 -48.09
C ASP A 118 13.24 19.99 -48.20
N SER A 119 13.09 20.75 -47.11
CA SER A 119 13.38 22.19 -47.08
C SER A 119 14.86 22.50 -47.38
N PHE A 120 15.79 21.61 -47.02
CA PHE A 120 17.22 21.74 -47.37
C PHE A 120 17.47 21.29 -48.81
N THR A 121 16.95 20.12 -49.18
CA THR A 121 17.13 19.54 -50.52
C THR A 121 16.64 20.48 -51.62
N ARG A 122 15.47 21.12 -51.43
CA ARG A 122 14.90 22.07 -52.42
C ARG A 122 15.73 23.34 -52.61
N LYS A 123 16.51 23.74 -51.60
CA LYS A 123 17.44 24.87 -51.65
C LYS A 123 18.87 24.42 -52.07
N ASN A 124 19.05 23.16 -52.49
CA ASN A 124 20.36 22.55 -52.79
C ASN A 124 21.37 22.66 -51.64
N LEU A 125 20.89 22.58 -50.40
CA LEU A 125 21.73 22.55 -49.21
C LEU A 125 21.97 21.12 -48.74
N GLU A 126 23.01 20.94 -47.92
CA GLU A 126 23.31 19.65 -47.32
C GLU A 126 22.15 19.18 -46.44
N ARG A 127 21.80 17.91 -46.58
CA ARG A 127 20.71 17.29 -45.82
C ARG A 127 21.10 17.15 -44.34
N PRO A 128 20.27 17.63 -43.38
CA PRO A 128 20.54 17.44 -41.97
C PRO A 128 20.36 15.97 -41.55
N ASN A 129 21.24 15.51 -40.66
CA ASN A 129 21.22 14.14 -40.13
C ASN A 129 20.30 14.00 -38.92
N VAL A 130 19.71 12.82 -38.75
CA VAL A 130 18.83 12.51 -37.61
C VAL A 130 19.60 11.74 -36.56
N ASP A 131 19.70 12.30 -35.35
CA ASP A 131 20.18 11.61 -34.16
C ASP A 131 19.02 11.52 -33.16
N ARG A 132 18.59 10.31 -32.80
CA ARG A 132 17.48 10.10 -31.86
C ARG A 132 17.90 10.11 -30.40
N GLU A 133 19.19 9.89 -30.13
CA GLU A 133 19.72 9.78 -28.77
C GLU A 133 20.19 11.15 -28.28
N ASN A 134 21.00 11.85 -29.07
CA ASN A 134 21.58 13.13 -28.68
C ASN A 134 21.45 14.19 -29.80
N PRO A 135 20.22 14.58 -30.21
CA PRO A 135 20.03 15.60 -31.23
C PRO A 135 20.51 16.98 -30.76
N ASP A 136 21.17 17.72 -31.64
CA ASP A 136 21.50 19.13 -31.42
C ASP A 136 20.25 20.02 -31.41
N LEU A 137 19.24 19.64 -32.21
CA LEU A 137 17.93 20.28 -32.30
C LEU A 137 16.81 19.27 -32.08
N ARG A 138 15.94 19.54 -31.11
CA ARG A 138 14.73 18.74 -30.91
C ARG A 138 13.50 19.54 -31.31
N ILE A 139 12.78 19.04 -32.29
CA ILE A 139 11.54 19.66 -32.77
C ILE A 139 10.36 18.91 -32.14
N ASN A 140 9.55 19.63 -31.37
CA ASN A 140 8.34 19.09 -30.78
C ASN A 140 7.13 19.53 -31.62
N VAL A 141 6.29 18.56 -31.96
CA VAL A 141 5.00 18.80 -32.60
C VAL A 141 3.89 18.27 -31.69
N TRP A 142 2.99 19.16 -31.30
CA TRP A 142 1.81 18.81 -30.51
C TRP A 142 0.56 19.02 -31.36
N LEU A 143 -0.11 17.91 -31.69
CA LEU A 143 -1.37 17.90 -32.40
C LEU A 143 -2.52 17.86 -31.40
N ASN A 144 -3.33 18.92 -31.39
CA ASN A 144 -4.51 19.01 -30.55
C ASN A 144 -5.74 19.31 -31.41
N LYS A 145 -6.69 18.38 -31.43
CA LYS A 145 -7.78 18.38 -32.42
C LYS A 145 -7.14 18.45 -33.82
N GLU A 146 -7.50 19.47 -34.61
CA GLU A 146 -7.01 19.63 -35.97
C GLU A 146 -5.81 20.57 -36.09
N THR A 147 -5.25 21.09 -35.01
CA THR A 147 -4.14 22.04 -35.06
C THR A 147 -2.84 21.40 -34.59
N ALA A 148 -1.83 21.39 -35.46
CA ALA A 148 -0.46 21.01 -35.13
C ALA A 148 0.35 22.26 -34.75
N HIS A 149 0.86 22.28 -33.52
CA HIS A 149 1.76 23.30 -33.01
C HIS A 149 3.20 22.81 -33.11
N ILE A 150 4.06 23.56 -33.81
CA ILE A 150 5.45 23.21 -34.06
C ILE A 150 6.32 24.11 -33.18
N SER A 151 7.25 23.53 -32.43
CA SER A 151 8.12 24.27 -31.52
C SER A 151 9.53 23.70 -31.47
N LEU A 152 10.51 24.57 -31.32
CA LEU A 152 11.88 24.19 -31.01
C LEU A 152 12.01 23.98 -29.49
N ASP A 153 12.53 22.83 -29.08
CA ASP A 153 12.80 22.51 -27.68
C ASP A 153 14.18 23.03 -27.28
N LEU A 154 14.20 24.02 -26.39
CA LEU A 154 15.44 24.67 -25.98
C LEU A 154 16.14 23.95 -24.81
N CYS A 155 15.50 22.94 -24.22
CA CYS A 155 16.02 22.24 -23.04
C CYS A 155 16.93 21.06 -23.41
N GLY A 156 16.66 20.39 -24.54
CA GLY A 156 17.29 19.12 -24.89
C GLY A 156 16.72 18.00 -24.00
N GLU A 157 17.45 17.63 -22.95
CA GLU A 157 16.91 16.76 -21.90
C GLU A 157 15.89 17.49 -21.01
N GLY A 158 14.97 16.74 -20.39
CA GLY A 158 13.96 17.35 -19.52
C GLY A 158 14.60 18.15 -18.37
N LEU A 159 14.03 19.31 -18.01
CA LEU A 159 14.63 20.23 -17.04
C LEU A 159 14.74 19.66 -15.62
N HIS A 160 13.95 18.65 -15.26
CA HIS A 160 14.08 17.91 -14.01
C HIS A 160 15.47 17.26 -13.86
N GLN A 161 16.15 16.91 -14.95
CA GLN A 161 17.51 16.39 -14.91
C GLN A 161 18.51 17.52 -14.65
N ARG A 162 18.80 17.79 -13.37
CA ARG A 162 19.69 18.90 -12.96
C ARG A 162 21.19 18.62 -13.16
N GLY A 163 21.56 17.38 -13.49
CA GLY A 163 22.94 16.92 -13.65
C GLY A 163 23.58 16.27 -12.41
N TYR A 164 22.86 16.17 -11.29
CA TYR A 164 23.39 15.57 -10.06
C TYR A 164 23.09 14.07 -9.87
N ARG A 165 22.24 13.48 -10.70
CA ARG A 165 21.74 12.10 -10.56
C ARG A 165 22.16 11.24 -11.75
N ASP A 166 22.78 10.08 -11.52
CA ASP A 166 23.22 9.19 -12.61
C ASP A 166 22.14 8.20 -13.08
N ARG A 167 21.32 7.66 -12.17
CA ARG A 167 20.24 6.70 -12.50
C ARG A 167 19.08 6.81 -11.53
N ALA A 168 17.85 6.74 -12.04
CA ALA A 168 16.64 6.68 -11.22
C ALA A 168 16.56 5.32 -10.50
N GLY A 169 16.24 5.35 -9.20
CA GLY A 169 15.84 4.14 -8.47
C GLY A 169 14.40 3.74 -8.82
N ILE A 170 13.80 2.84 -8.02
CA ILE A 170 12.39 2.48 -8.18
C ILE A 170 11.51 3.66 -7.72
N ALA A 171 10.72 4.21 -8.63
CA ALA A 171 9.67 5.23 -8.39
C ALA A 171 10.08 6.52 -7.63
N PRO A 172 11.11 7.28 -8.08
CA PRO A 172 11.49 8.53 -7.44
C PRO A 172 10.55 9.69 -7.78
N ILE A 173 10.41 10.62 -6.83
CA ILE A 173 9.82 11.94 -7.10
C ILE A 173 10.74 12.66 -8.10
N LYS A 174 10.15 13.20 -9.18
CA LYS A 174 10.87 14.07 -10.12
C LYS A 174 11.28 15.38 -9.45
N GLU A 175 12.42 15.91 -9.82
CA GLU A 175 13.05 17.10 -9.21
C GLU A 175 12.14 18.33 -9.29
N ASN A 176 11.40 18.52 -10.38
CA ASN A 176 10.43 19.62 -10.50
C ASN A 176 9.22 19.46 -9.56
N LEU A 177 8.74 18.23 -9.34
CA LEU A 177 7.71 17.96 -8.34
C LEU A 177 8.25 18.12 -6.91
N ALA A 178 9.48 17.69 -6.65
CA ALA A 178 10.16 17.90 -5.37
C ALA A 178 10.30 19.39 -5.06
N ALA A 179 10.69 20.20 -6.06
CA ALA A 179 10.73 21.65 -5.94
C ALA A 179 9.35 22.24 -5.58
N ALA A 180 8.29 21.80 -6.27
CA ALA A 180 6.93 22.23 -5.94
C ALA A 180 6.49 21.83 -4.53
N ILE A 181 6.87 20.63 -4.07
CA ILE A 181 6.60 20.16 -2.71
C ILE A 181 7.30 21.06 -1.68
N VAL A 182 8.57 21.40 -1.90
CA VAL A 182 9.31 22.33 -1.03
C VAL A 182 8.63 23.70 -0.98
N MET A 183 8.30 24.29 -2.13
CA MET A 183 7.61 25.60 -2.20
C MET A 183 6.26 25.60 -1.48
N ARG A 184 5.52 24.49 -1.55
CA ARG A 184 4.21 24.33 -0.89
C ARG A 184 4.30 23.95 0.59
N SER A 185 5.47 23.55 1.09
CA SER A 185 5.62 22.99 2.44
C SER A 185 5.41 23.99 3.57
N GLY A 186 5.45 25.30 3.27
CA GLY A 186 5.46 26.37 4.26
C GLY A 186 6.83 26.57 4.93
N TRP A 187 7.85 25.80 4.53
CA TRP A 187 9.23 26.02 4.94
C TRP A 187 9.72 27.41 4.56
N GLN A 188 10.50 28.02 5.46
CA GLN A 188 11.12 29.32 5.28
C GLN A 188 12.62 29.11 5.05
N PRO A 189 13.17 29.49 3.88
CA PRO A 189 14.60 29.42 3.65
C PRO A 189 15.39 30.14 4.75
N GLY A 190 16.38 29.45 5.31
CA GLY A 190 17.18 29.94 6.44
C GLY A 190 16.78 29.30 7.77
N THR A 191 15.66 28.59 7.86
CA THR A 191 15.34 27.73 9.01
C THR A 191 15.71 26.26 8.72
N PRO A 192 15.97 25.45 9.76
CA PRO A 192 16.33 24.05 9.60
C PRO A 192 15.27 23.26 8.80
N MET A 193 15.72 22.33 7.97
CA MET A 193 14.83 21.38 7.30
C MET A 193 15.29 19.95 7.53
N LEU A 194 14.36 19.07 7.86
CA LEU A 194 14.64 17.66 8.14
C LEU A 194 13.74 16.74 7.31
N ASP A 195 14.30 15.69 6.72
CA ASP A 195 13.55 14.59 6.09
C ASP A 195 14.00 13.24 6.67
N PRO A 196 13.16 12.56 7.49
CA PRO A 196 13.56 11.35 8.18
C PRO A 196 13.38 10.08 7.36
N MET A 197 12.84 10.19 6.15
CA MET A 197 12.63 9.10 5.19
C MET A 197 13.04 9.59 3.80
N CYS A 198 14.25 10.14 3.70
CA CYS A 198 14.67 11.00 2.61
C CYS A 198 14.99 10.27 1.30
N GLY A 199 15.11 8.93 1.31
CA GLY A 199 15.44 8.14 0.15
C GLY A 199 16.71 8.63 -0.55
N SER A 200 16.59 9.07 -1.81
CA SER A 200 17.71 9.62 -2.59
C SER A 200 18.06 11.08 -2.28
N GLY A 201 17.44 11.69 -1.27
CA GLY A 201 17.70 13.06 -0.80
C GLY A 201 17.09 14.17 -1.66
N THR A 202 16.27 13.86 -2.66
CA THR A 202 15.81 14.83 -3.68
C THR A 202 15.09 16.05 -3.08
N LEU A 203 14.24 15.87 -2.06
CA LEU A 203 13.54 16.99 -1.41
C LEU A 203 14.52 17.97 -0.74
N LEU A 204 15.48 17.44 0.02
CA LEU A 204 16.50 18.25 0.70
C LEU A 204 17.47 18.90 -0.29
N ILE A 205 17.83 18.21 -1.39
CA ILE A 205 18.71 18.77 -2.42
C ILE A 205 18.03 19.95 -3.13
N GLU A 206 16.78 19.81 -3.57
CA GLU A 206 16.06 20.92 -4.22
C GLU A 206 15.84 22.07 -3.23
N ALA A 207 15.56 21.78 -1.95
CA ALA A 207 15.44 22.81 -0.91
C ALA A 207 16.76 23.56 -0.68
N ALA A 208 17.88 22.85 -0.54
CA ALA A 208 19.21 23.45 -0.40
C ALA A 208 19.56 24.31 -1.61
N MET A 209 19.32 23.81 -2.83
CA MET A 209 19.56 24.57 -4.06
C MET A 209 18.68 25.84 -4.14
N MET A 210 17.44 25.81 -3.64
CA MET A 210 16.60 27.01 -3.54
C MET A 210 17.16 28.01 -2.53
N ALA A 211 17.49 27.53 -1.33
CA ALA A 211 17.94 28.36 -0.22
C ALA A 211 19.26 29.08 -0.48
N THR A 212 20.17 28.44 -1.24
CA THR A 212 21.48 29.01 -1.60
C THR A 212 21.48 29.68 -2.96
N ASP A 213 20.31 30.05 -3.49
CA ASP A 213 20.15 30.70 -4.80
C ASP A 213 20.92 29.99 -5.94
N ARG A 214 20.90 28.66 -5.92
CA ARG A 214 21.62 27.82 -6.87
C ARG A 214 20.70 27.40 -8.00
N ALA A 215 21.02 27.87 -9.21
CA ALA A 215 20.19 27.62 -10.39
C ALA A 215 20.07 26.11 -10.73
N PRO A 216 18.87 25.61 -11.05
CA PRO A 216 18.65 24.21 -11.46
C PRO A 216 19.43 23.83 -12.73
N GLY A 217 19.69 24.79 -13.62
CA GLY A 217 20.44 24.57 -14.86
C GLY A 217 21.97 24.58 -14.71
N LEU A 218 22.51 24.93 -13.55
CA LEU A 218 23.94 25.25 -13.39
C LEU A 218 24.88 24.09 -13.76
N HIS A 219 24.47 22.87 -13.45
CA HIS A 219 25.27 21.65 -13.62
C HIS A 219 24.80 20.78 -14.79
N ARG A 220 23.88 21.27 -15.61
CA ARG A 220 23.45 20.57 -16.82
C ARG A 220 24.56 20.59 -17.86
N GLY A 221 24.85 19.41 -18.43
CA GLY A 221 25.92 19.25 -19.42
C GLY A 221 25.53 19.63 -20.85
N GLN A 222 24.25 19.60 -21.19
CA GLN A 222 23.74 19.79 -22.55
C GLN A 222 22.41 20.56 -22.57
N TRP A 223 22.14 21.22 -23.69
CA TRP A 223 20.96 22.06 -23.93
C TRP A 223 20.46 21.91 -25.37
N GLY A 224 19.19 22.21 -25.62
CA GLY A 224 18.55 22.05 -26.94
C GLY A 224 18.73 23.22 -27.90
N PHE A 225 19.48 24.24 -27.49
CA PHE A 225 19.80 25.41 -28.32
C PHE A 225 21.19 25.35 -28.95
N SER A 226 21.97 24.29 -28.72
CA SER A 226 23.35 24.18 -29.23
C SER A 226 23.43 24.10 -30.75
N GLY A 227 22.45 23.46 -31.40
CA GLY A 227 22.35 23.42 -32.87
C GLY A 227 21.54 24.57 -33.48
N TRP A 228 21.10 25.55 -32.69
CA TRP A 228 20.21 26.63 -33.12
C TRP A 228 21.01 27.81 -33.66
N ALA A 229 20.82 28.16 -34.93
CA ALA A 229 21.59 29.21 -35.60
C ALA A 229 21.42 30.61 -34.97
N GLN A 230 20.28 30.89 -34.34
CA GLN A 230 20.02 32.16 -33.66
C GLN A 230 20.45 32.14 -32.17
N HIS A 231 21.20 31.11 -31.75
CA HIS A 231 21.80 31.06 -30.42
C HIS A 231 22.78 32.23 -30.23
N ASP A 232 22.69 32.88 -29.07
CA ASP A 232 23.58 33.95 -28.63
C ASP A 232 24.46 33.43 -27.49
N ASP A 233 25.66 32.99 -27.85
CA ASP A 233 26.64 32.42 -26.92
C ASP A 233 27.19 33.46 -25.93
N ALA A 234 27.30 34.73 -26.33
CA ALA A 234 27.78 35.79 -25.44
C ALA A 234 26.79 36.00 -24.30
N LEU A 235 25.50 36.12 -24.63
CA LEU A 235 24.44 36.32 -23.66
C LEU A 235 24.24 35.09 -22.75
N TRP A 236 24.37 33.88 -23.31
CA TRP A 236 24.37 32.65 -22.52
C TRP A 236 25.52 32.59 -21.51
N LYS A 237 26.74 32.97 -21.93
CA LYS A 237 27.91 33.06 -21.03
C LYS A 237 27.68 34.04 -19.90
N GLU A 238 27.03 35.18 -20.15
CA GLU A 238 26.65 36.13 -19.10
C GLU A 238 25.68 35.52 -18.08
N VAL A 239 24.60 34.88 -18.55
CA VAL A 239 23.60 34.23 -17.67
C VAL A 239 24.25 33.12 -16.84
N LYS A 240 25.17 32.35 -17.44
CA LYS A 240 25.92 31.30 -16.74
C LYS A 240 26.87 31.89 -15.69
N ALA A 241 27.57 32.98 -16.00
CA ALA A 241 28.44 33.66 -15.05
C ALA A 241 27.64 34.24 -13.87
N GLU A 242 26.49 34.86 -14.13
CA GLU A 242 25.57 35.35 -13.10
C GLU A 242 25.13 34.21 -12.16
N ALA A 243 24.71 33.08 -12.72
CA ALA A 243 24.30 31.91 -11.93
C ALA A 243 25.44 31.33 -11.09
N GLN A 244 26.68 31.33 -11.60
CA GLN A 244 27.86 30.90 -10.83
C GLN A 244 28.16 31.82 -9.65
N VAL A 245 28.09 33.14 -9.86
CA VAL A 245 28.32 34.13 -8.79
C VAL A 245 27.25 34.01 -7.71
N ARG A 246 25.97 33.94 -8.09
CA ARG A 246 24.83 33.77 -7.17
C ARG A 246 24.94 32.48 -6.36
N ALA A 247 25.25 31.36 -7.00
CA ALA A 247 25.42 30.07 -6.33
C ALA A 247 26.59 30.04 -5.34
N ARG A 248 27.73 30.70 -5.66
CA ARG A 248 28.88 30.79 -4.74
C ARG A 248 28.56 31.65 -3.52
N LYS A 249 27.95 32.81 -3.76
CA LYS A 249 27.55 33.73 -2.68
C LYS A 249 26.51 33.08 -1.77
N GLY A 250 25.44 32.53 -2.35
CA GLY A 250 24.37 31.90 -1.58
C GLY A 250 24.83 30.69 -0.78
N LEU A 251 25.82 29.92 -1.25
CA LEU A 251 26.42 28.83 -0.48
C LEU A 251 27.23 29.35 0.71
N ALA A 252 28.08 30.36 0.49
CA ALA A 252 28.92 30.95 1.53
C ALA A 252 28.11 31.66 2.64
N ASP A 253 27.01 32.31 2.28
CA ASP A 253 26.19 33.10 3.19
C ASP A 253 25.17 32.26 3.99
N TYR A 254 24.97 30.98 3.66
CA TYR A 254 23.90 30.18 4.25
C TYR A 254 24.24 29.68 5.67
N GLY A 255 23.51 30.19 6.67
CA GLY A 255 23.77 29.88 8.08
C GLY A 255 23.02 28.68 8.68
N SER A 256 22.13 28.03 7.92
CA SER A 256 21.29 26.92 8.42
C SER A 256 21.74 25.56 7.85
N ARG A 257 21.05 24.49 8.27
CA ARG A 257 21.41 23.09 7.97
C ARG A 257 20.20 22.27 7.52
N PHE A 258 20.49 21.26 6.71
CA PHE A 258 19.53 20.24 6.28
C PHE A 258 19.91 18.89 6.89
N TYR A 259 18.91 18.12 7.32
CA TYR A 259 19.11 16.82 7.96
C TYR A 259 18.33 15.76 7.21
N GLY A 260 19.00 14.70 6.75
CA GLY A 260 18.36 13.59 6.03
C GLY A 260 18.63 12.26 6.70
N SER A 261 17.60 11.46 6.95
CA SER A 261 17.80 10.07 7.37
C SER A 261 16.94 9.11 6.57
N ASP A 262 17.36 7.85 6.54
CA ASP A 262 16.63 6.73 5.95
C ASP A 262 17.16 5.43 6.56
N SER A 263 16.33 4.39 6.62
CA SER A 263 16.74 3.09 7.16
C SER A 263 17.58 2.28 6.18
N ASP A 264 17.49 2.55 4.86
CA ASP A 264 18.31 1.86 3.86
C ASP A 264 19.66 2.58 3.63
N ALA A 265 20.75 1.95 4.05
CA ALA A 265 22.10 2.48 3.88
C ALA A 265 22.46 2.79 2.41
N ARG A 266 21.91 2.02 1.46
CA ARG A 266 22.18 2.18 0.02
C ARG A 266 21.57 3.47 -0.53
N VAL A 267 20.41 3.88 -0.04
CA VAL A 267 19.78 5.13 -0.51
C VAL A 267 20.48 6.35 0.08
N ILE A 268 20.95 6.26 1.33
CA ILE A 268 21.75 7.31 1.98
C ILE A 268 23.09 7.54 1.27
N GLU A 269 23.79 6.49 0.86
CA GLU A 269 25.02 6.63 0.08
C GLU A 269 24.76 7.39 -1.25
N ARG A 270 23.67 7.04 -1.94
CA ARG A 270 23.24 7.75 -3.15
C ARG A 270 22.85 9.19 -2.86
N ALA A 271 22.15 9.47 -1.75
CA ALA A 271 21.77 10.81 -1.34
C ALA A 271 23.00 11.71 -1.12
N ARG A 272 24.03 11.20 -0.42
CA ARG A 272 25.32 11.90 -0.24
C ARG A 272 25.99 12.19 -1.58
N SER A 273 26.05 11.21 -2.49
CA SER A 273 26.65 11.40 -3.82
C SER A 273 25.90 12.44 -4.65
N ASN A 274 24.57 12.37 -4.68
CA ASN A 274 23.71 13.33 -5.36
C ASN A 274 23.91 14.76 -4.81
N ALA A 275 23.92 14.92 -3.48
CA ALA A 275 24.13 16.22 -2.84
C ALA A 275 25.52 16.82 -3.15
N ARG A 276 26.57 15.98 -3.15
CA ARG A 276 27.92 16.39 -3.56
C ARG A 276 27.94 16.88 -5.01
N ARG A 277 27.34 16.13 -5.94
CA ARG A 277 27.26 16.54 -7.36
C ARG A 277 26.40 17.78 -7.58
N ALA A 278 25.35 17.97 -6.77
CA ALA A 278 24.56 19.19 -6.78
C ALA A 278 25.37 20.41 -6.28
N GLY A 279 26.48 20.20 -5.58
CA GLY A 279 27.34 21.25 -5.04
C GLY A 279 26.80 21.88 -3.75
N ILE A 280 25.96 21.15 -3.01
CA ILE A 280 25.37 21.57 -1.73
C ILE A 280 25.64 20.56 -0.60
N GLY A 281 26.52 19.58 -0.84
CA GLY A 281 26.74 18.45 0.06
C GLY A 281 27.26 18.83 1.45
N GLU A 282 27.90 19.98 1.60
CA GLU A 282 28.39 20.48 2.90
C GLU A 282 27.28 21.03 3.81
N LEU A 283 26.09 21.28 3.26
CA LEU A 283 24.93 21.79 4.02
C LEU A 283 23.99 20.70 4.51
N ILE A 284 24.13 19.47 4.00
CA ILE A 284 23.21 18.37 4.28
C ILE A 284 23.92 17.25 5.05
N ASP A 285 23.44 17.02 6.27
CA ASP A 285 23.88 15.91 7.11
C ASP A 285 22.96 14.71 6.88
N PHE A 286 23.49 13.69 6.20
CA PHE A 286 22.79 12.42 6.01
C PHE A 286 23.17 11.40 7.09
N GLU A 287 22.23 10.59 7.56
CA GLU A 287 22.47 9.47 8.50
C GLU A 287 21.63 8.23 8.14
N VAL A 288 22.16 7.03 8.42
CA VAL A 288 21.38 5.79 8.33
C VAL A 288 20.67 5.59 9.66
N LYS A 289 19.36 5.77 9.69
CA LYS A 289 18.59 5.77 10.92
C LYS A 289 17.12 5.47 10.64
N ASP A 290 16.54 4.61 11.47
CA ASP A 290 15.11 4.33 11.44
C ASP A 290 14.31 5.48 12.08
N VAL A 291 13.16 5.82 11.50
CA VAL A 291 12.29 6.90 12.00
C VAL A 291 11.81 6.65 13.44
N ALA A 292 11.75 5.39 13.89
CA ALA A 292 11.45 5.03 15.27
C ALA A 292 12.46 5.58 16.28
N GLN A 293 13.68 5.88 15.83
CA GLN A 293 14.77 6.45 16.63
C GLN A 293 14.96 7.94 16.36
N LEU A 294 14.06 8.57 15.60
CA LEU A 294 14.19 9.97 15.19
C LEU A 294 14.26 10.89 16.42
N THR A 295 15.25 11.80 16.39
CA THR A 295 15.48 12.80 17.42
C THR A 295 15.56 14.17 16.77
N ASN A 296 15.16 15.22 17.48
CA ASN A 296 15.35 16.59 17.01
C ASN A 296 16.84 16.98 17.18
N PRO A 297 17.56 17.29 16.08
CA PRO A 297 18.97 17.69 16.17
C PRO A 297 19.17 19.06 16.82
N LEU A 298 18.13 19.88 16.90
CA LEU A 298 18.14 21.25 17.44
C LEU A 298 17.05 21.40 18.53
N PRO A 299 17.21 20.74 19.69
CA PRO A 299 16.19 20.73 20.74
C PRO A 299 15.95 22.11 21.39
N LYS A 300 16.91 23.04 21.26
CA LYS A 300 16.81 24.42 21.78
C LYS A 300 16.40 25.44 20.70
N GLY A 301 15.99 24.96 19.53
CA GLY A 301 15.70 25.79 18.37
C GLY A 301 16.95 26.16 17.55
N PRO A 302 16.78 26.94 16.46
CA PRO A 302 15.50 27.49 15.98
C PRO A 302 14.54 26.41 15.45
N TYR A 303 13.24 26.72 15.41
CA TYR A 303 12.25 25.86 14.77
C TYR A 303 12.46 25.80 13.26
N GLY A 304 12.06 24.68 12.68
CA GLY A 304 12.21 24.39 11.27
C GLY A 304 10.99 23.69 10.68
N THR A 305 11.22 23.01 9.56
CA THR A 305 10.20 22.19 8.90
C THR A 305 10.69 20.76 8.74
N VAL A 306 9.91 19.80 9.23
CA VAL A 306 10.05 18.40 8.81
C VAL A 306 9.29 18.21 7.50
N ILE A 307 9.98 17.80 6.44
CA ILE A 307 9.39 17.50 5.14
C ILE A 307 9.67 16.04 4.79
N SER A 308 8.70 15.30 4.28
CA SER A 308 8.97 13.92 3.89
C SER A 308 7.98 13.37 2.87
N ASN A 309 8.36 12.26 2.25
CA ASN A 309 7.50 11.40 1.43
C ASN A 309 7.48 9.98 2.02
N PRO A 310 6.71 9.74 3.10
CA PRO A 310 6.67 8.45 3.78
C PRO A 310 6.30 7.30 2.83
N PRO A 311 6.70 6.06 3.13
CA PRO A 311 6.30 4.92 2.31
C PRO A 311 4.79 4.72 2.32
N TYR A 312 4.23 4.24 1.21
CA TYR A 312 2.83 3.89 1.04
C TYR A 312 2.72 2.73 0.04
N GLY A 313 1.60 2.01 0.03
CA GLY A 313 1.38 0.86 -0.85
C GLY A 313 2.37 -0.29 -0.59
N GLU A 314 2.88 -0.92 -1.64
CA GLU A 314 3.79 -2.09 -1.55
C GLU A 314 5.22 -1.76 -1.07
N ARG A 315 5.49 -0.52 -0.62
CA ARG A 315 6.83 -0.10 -0.19
C ARG A 315 7.24 -0.67 1.18
N LEU A 316 6.30 -1.20 1.96
CA LEU A 316 6.58 -2.02 3.15
C LEU A 316 5.82 -3.35 3.02
N ASP A 317 6.41 -4.43 3.55
CA ASP A 317 5.93 -5.81 3.39
C ASP A 317 4.51 -6.07 3.94
N SER A 318 3.92 -5.15 4.71
CA SER A 318 2.54 -5.25 5.18
C SER A 318 1.86 -3.90 5.50
N GLU A 319 0.55 -3.82 5.26
CA GLU A 319 -0.29 -2.66 5.63
C GLU A 319 -0.21 -2.32 7.13
N PRO A 320 -0.24 -3.28 8.08
CA PRO A 320 -0.02 -3.00 9.50
C PRO A 320 1.31 -2.32 9.82
N ALA A 321 2.38 -2.65 9.10
CA ALA A 321 3.67 -1.98 9.29
C ALA A 321 3.61 -0.50 8.88
N LEU A 322 2.92 -0.17 7.79
CA LEU A 322 2.69 1.22 7.38
C LEU A 322 1.89 2.01 8.42
N ILE A 323 0.85 1.40 8.97
CA ILE A 323 0.00 2.02 10.01
C ILE A 323 0.84 2.30 11.25
N ALA A 324 1.59 1.31 11.73
CA ALA A 324 2.47 1.46 12.88
C ALA A 324 3.51 2.56 12.67
N LEU A 325 4.12 2.60 11.49
CA LEU A 325 5.10 3.62 11.10
C LEU A 325 4.50 5.03 11.19
N HIS A 326 3.35 5.27 10.55
CA HIS A 326 2.72 6.60 10.53
C HIS A 326 2.24 7.01 11.92
N SER A 327 1.69 6.10 12.72
CA SER A 327 1.31 6.39 14.10
C SER A 327 2.51 6.73 14.98
N LEU A 328 3.61 5.97 14.87
CA LEU A 328 4.85 6.26 15.60
C LEU A 328 5.46 7.59 15.17
N PHE A 329 5.46 7.86 13.86
CA PHE A 329 5.97 9.10 13.31
C PHE A 329 5.17 10.30 13.83
N GLY A 330 3.84 10.25 13.80
CA GLY A 330 2.99 11.31 14.36
C GLY A 330 3.22 11.56 15.85
N ARG A 331 3.42 10.49 16.64
CA ARG A 331 3.78 10.60 18.06
C ARG A 331 5.14 11.29 18.24
N THR A 332 6.15 10.87 17.48
CA THR A 332 7.51 11.42 17.55
C THR A 332 7.52 12.91 17.17
N MET A 333 6.75 13.32 16.17
CA MET A 333 6.57 14.73 15.81
C MET A 333 6.02 15.56 16.98
N LYS A 334 4.96 15.07 17.65
CA LYS A 334 4.37 15.74 18.81
C LYS A 334 5.31 15.78 20.02
N ASP A 335 6.12 14.75 20.21
CA ASP A 335 6.97 14.60 21.38
C ASP A 335 8.30 15.38 21.26
N ALA A 336 8.90 15.44 20.07
CA ALA A 336 10.25 15.99 19.86
C ALA A 336 10.32 17.27 19.00
N PHE A 337 9.28 17.60 18.25
CA PHE A 337 9.27 18.68 17.27
C PHE A 337 8.16 19.72 17.52
N GLY A 338 7.76 19.93 18.78
CA GLY A 338 6.86 21.02 19.16
C GLY A 338 7.37 22.38 18.64
N GLY A 339 6.49 23.20 18.08
CA GLY A 339 6.81 24.48 17.42
C GLY A 339 7.21 24.36 15.94
N TRP A 340 7.53 23.17 15.44
CA TRP A 340 7.95 22.98 14.05
C TRP A 340 6.75 22.88 13.09
N ASN A 341 7.03 23.14 11.81
CA ASN A 341 6.11 22.81 10.73
C ASN A 341 6.36 21.38 10.25
N LEU A 342 5.31 20.71 9.77
CA LEU A 342 5.39 19.37 9.19
C LEU A 342 4.70 19.39 7.82
N SER A 343 5.37 18.93 6.77
CA SER A 343 4.80 18.80 5.42
C SER A 343 5.03 17.40 4.86
N LEU A 344 3.95 16.70 4.54
CA LEU A 344 4.02 15.30 4.11
C LEU A 344 3.36 15.12 2.76
N PHE A 345 4.09 14.48 1.84
CA PHE A 345 3.60 14.04 0.54
C PHE A 345 3.32 12.54 0.58
N SER A 346 2.12 12.10 0.19
CA SER A 346 1.78 10.68 0.20
C SER A 346 0.77 10.32 -0.88
N GLY A 347 0.91 9.10 -1.43
CA GLY A 347 -0.07 8.45 -2.30
C GLY A 347 -1.20 7.76 -1.54
N SER A 348 -1.15 7.70 -0.21
CA SER A 348 -2.25 7.23 0.64
C SER A 348 -2.61 8.30 1.68
N PRO A 349 -3.62 9.15 1.38
CA PRO A 349 -4.13 10.15 2.32
C PRO A 349 -4.62 9.56 3.65
N GLU A 350 -5.00 8.29 3.66
CA GLU A 350 -5.50 7.53 4.81
C GLU A 350 -4.38 7.22 5.79
N LEU A 351 -3.17 6.87 5.34
CA LEU A 351 -2.05 6.66 6.27
C LEU A 351 -1.63 7.95 6.98
N LEU A 352 -1.83 9.12 6.36
CA LEU A 352 -1.55 10.41 6.99
C LEU A 352 -2.49 10.74 8.16
N SER A 353 -3.66 10.11 8.27
CA SER A 353 -4.53 10.34 9.42
C SER A 353 -4.05 9.60 10.68
N CYS A 354 -3.26 8.52 10.53
CA CYS A 354 -2.59 7.83 11.63
C CYS A 354 -1.66 8.75 12.45
N LEU A 355 -1.25 9.90 11.88
CA LEU A 355 -0.47 10.92 12.57
C LEU A 355 -1.25 11.59 13.72
N GLN A 356 -2.58 11.55 13.67
CA GLN A 356 -3.46 12.20 14.63
C GLN A 356 -3.19 13.72 14.72
N LEU A 357 -2.98 14.36 13.57
CA LEU A 357 -2.74 15.79 13.41
C LEU A 357 -3.76 16.37 12.41
N ARG A 358 -4.20 17.60 12.64
CA ARG A 358 -5.09 18.32 11.72
C ARG A 358 -4.26 19.11 10.72
N ALA A 359 -4.46 18.85 9.42
CA ALA A 359 -3.80 19.61 8.37
C ALA A 359 -4.42 21.01 8.25
N GLU A 360 -3.57 22.03 8.12
CA GLU A 360 -3.99 23.42 7.87
C GLU A 360 -4.20 23.69 6.38
N ARG A 361 -3.36 23.06 5.54
CA ARG A 361 -3.41 23.19 4.09
C ARG A 361 -3.21 21.82 3.43
N GLN A 362 -3.83 21.66 2.27
CA GLN A 362 -3.70 20.46 1.45
C GLN A 362 -3.57 20.84 -0.02
N PHE A 363 -2.67 20.15 -0.72
CA PHE A 363 -2.48 20.29 -2.16
C PHE A 363 -2.56 18.92 -2.84
N LYS A 364 -3.15 18.86 -4.02
CA LYS A 364 -3.17 17.65 -4.86
C LYS A 364 -2.09 17.75 -5.92
N ALA A 365 -1.40 16.66 -6.19
CA ALA A 365 -0.45 16.55 -7.29
C ALA A 365 -0.36 15.10 -7.78
N LYS A 366 0.10 14.91 -9.02
CA LYS A 366 0.36 13.58 -9.56
C LYS A 366 1.85 13.24 -9.47
N ASN A 367 2.15 12.04 -8.98
CA ASN A 367 3.49 11.45 -9.08
C ASN A 367 3.45 10.29 -10.08
N GLY A 368 3.72 10.58 -11.35
CA GLY A 368 3.47 9.64 -12.44
C GLY A 368 1.96 9.33 -12.55
N PRO A 369 1.53 8.05 -12.50
CA PRO A 369 0.11 7.69 -12.53
C PRO A 369 -0.60 7.90 -11.18
N LEU A 370 0.14 8.06 -10.08
CA LEU A 370 -0.42 8.08 -8.73
C LEU A 370 -0.97 9.46 -8.37
N ASP A 371 -2.21 9.51 -7.91
CA ASP A 371 -2.78 10.70 -7.28
C ASP A 371 -2.27 10.79 -5.84
N CYS A 372 -1.57 11.88 -5.55
CA CYS A 372 -0.94 12.11 -4.25
C CYS A 372 -1.47 13.40 -3.63
N VAL A 373 -1.31 13.49 -2.31
CA VAL A 373 -1.63 14.69 -1.54
C VAL A 373 -0.42 15.15 -0.75
N GLN A 374 -0.22 16.46 -0.72
CA GLN A 374 0.65 17.12 0.24
C GLN A 374 -0.22 17.72 1.34
N LYS A 375 0.10 17.48 2.60
CA LYS A 375 -0.57 18.09 3.76
C LYS A 375 0.44 18.80 4.64
N ASN A 376 0.10 20.02 5.06
CA ASN A 376 0.90 20.81 5.98
C ASN A 376 0.21 20.85 7.35
N TYR A 377 1.00 20.74 8.40
CA TYR A 377 0.59 20.72 9.79
C TYR A 377 1.49 21.66 10.59
N HIS A 378 0.93 22.29 11.61
CA HIS A 378 1.69 23.01 12.62
C HIS A 378 1.69 22.18 13.92
N LEU A 379 2.88 21.94 14.49
CA LEU A 379 3.04 21.17 15.71
C LEU A 379 2.99 22.11 16.91
N THR A 380 1.94 22.01 17.72
CA THR A 380 1.81 22.83 18.94
C THR A 380 2.95 22.51 19.91
N GLU A 381 3.53 23.55 20.52
CA GLU A 381 4.46 23.37 21.64
C GLU A 381 3.75 22.64 22.79
N LYS A 382 4.46 21.74 23.45
CA LYS A 382 3.94 21.13 24.67
C LYS A 382 4.27 22.02 25.87
N ASP A 383 3.23 22.47 26.57
CA ASP A 383 3.36 22.76 27.99
C ASP A 383 3.71 21.44 28.70
N GLY A 384 4.72 21.48 29.57
CA GLY A 384 5.41 20.31 30.15
C GLY A 384 4.55 19.30 30.94
N ASP A 385 3.23 19.49 31.00
CA ASP A 385 2.26 18.67 31.75
C ASP A 385 1.28 17.87 30.86
N SER A 386 1.39 17.96 29.54
CA SER A 386 0.47 17.25 28.63
C SER A 386 0.81 15.75 28.51
N LYS A 387 -0.08 14.90 29.07
CA LYS A 387 -0.01 13.43 28.90
C LYS A 387 0.03 13.07 27.40
N PRO A 388 0.83 12.08 26.99
CA PRO A 388 0.85 11.62 25.61
C PRO A 388 -0.55 11.16 25.18
N SER A 389 -1.08 11.72 24.10
CA SER A 389 -2.38 11.33 23.56
C SER A 389 -2.34 9.86 23.13
N THR A 390 -3.00 8.96 23.86
CA THR A 390 -3.12 7.55 23.46
C THR A 390 -4.24 7.38 22.45
N VAL A 391 -3.91 6.80 21.28
CA VAL A 391 -4.87 6.48 20.23
C VAL A 391 -5.90 5.47 20.75
N ALA A 392 -7.18 5.73 20.52
CA ALA A 392 -8.31 4.87 20.92
C ALA A 392 -8.21 4.39 22.39
N GLU A 393 -8.07 5.34 23.33
CA GLU A 393 -7.74 5.04 24.74
C GLU A 393 -8.72 4.05 25.40
N ASP A 394 -10.03 4.19 25.18
CA ASP A 394 -11.03 3.25 25.72
C ASP A 394 -10.81 1.82 25.24
N TYR A 395 -10.52 1.66 23.94
CA TYR A 395 -10.19 0.39 23.34
C TYR A 395 -8.88 -0.16 23.92
N ALA A 396 -7.83 0.66 24.00
CA ALA A 396 -6.53 0.27 24.55
C ALA A 396 -6.64 -0.17 26.02
N ASN A 397 -7.40 0.56 26.83
CA ASN A 397 -7.68 0.23 28.23
C ASN A 397 -8.44 -1.09 28.36
N ARG A 398 -9.46 -1.29 27.52
CA ARG A 398 -10.21 -2.55 27.49
C ARG A 398 -9.32 -3.73 27.08
N LEU A 399 -8.50 -3.55 26.05
CA LEU A 399 -7.58 -4.58 25.55
C LEU A 399 -6.52 -4.95 26.60
N ARG A 400 -5.92 -3.97 27.30
CA ARG A 400 -4.98 -4.24 28.42
C ARG A 400 -5.63 -5.06 29.54
N LYS A 401 -6.87 -4.72 29.91
CA LYS A 401 -7.61 -5.44 30.94
C LYS A 401 -7.89 -6.88 30.52
N ASN A 402 -8.30 -7.07 29.26
CA ASN A 402 -8.54 -8.39 28.71
C ASN A 402 -7.25 -9.21 28.59
N LEU A 403 -6.14 -8.62 28.12
CA LEU A 403 -4.85 -9.29 28.00
C LEU A 403 -4.41 -9.86 29.36
N LYS A 404 -4.38 -9.04 30.41
CA LYS A 404 -4.00 -9.49 31.76
C LYS A 404 -4.87 -10.64 32.27
N LYS A 405 -6.18 -10.61 31.95
CA LYS A 405 -7.12 -11.67 32.34
C LYS A 405 -6.87 -12.96 31.56
N PHE A 406 -6.85 -12.87 30.23
CA PHE A 406 -6.83 -14.04 29.36
C PHE A 406 -5.45 -14.67 29.25
N GLU A 407 -4.35 -13.92 29.38
CA GLU A 407 -3.00 -14.49 29.40
C GLU A 407 -2.80 -15.40 30.62
N LYS A 408 -3.26 -14.96 31.81
CA LYS A 408 -3.23 -15.79 33.02
C LYS A 408 -4.08 -17.05 32.85
N TRP A 409 -5.30 -16.92 32.32
CA TRP A 409 -6.20 -18.05 32.07
C TRP A 409 -5.64 -19.02 31.03
N ALA A 410 -5.15 -18.52 29.90
CA ALA A 410 -4.60 -19.31 28.80
C ALA A 410 -3.40 -20.14 29.26
N LYS A 411 -2.51 -19.55 30.06
CA LYS A 411 -1.39 -20.26 30.68
C LYS A 411 -1.83 -21.35 31.65
N GLN A 412 -2.90 -21.14 32.41
CA GLN A 412 -3.46 -22.14 33.32
C GLN A 412 -4.13 -23.29 32.57
N GLU A 413 -4.83 -23.00 31.48
CA GLU A 413 -5.48 -24.01 30.64
C GLU A 413 -4.51 -24.72 29.68
N GLY A 414 -3.32 -24.17 29.44
CA GLY A 414 -2.35 -24.71 28.48
C GLY A 414 -2.77 -24.47 27.03
N VAL A 415 -3.27 -23.28 26.71
CA VAL A 415 -3.68 -22.88 25.35
C VAL A 415 -2.88 -21.66 24.88
N GLU A 416 -2.45 -21.68 23.62
CA GLU A 416 -1.70 -20.57 23.02
C GLU A 416 -2.56 -19.72 22.07
N CYS A 417 -3.75 -20.23 21.72
CA CYS A 417 -4.68 -19.58 20.79
C CYS A 417 -5.99 -19.19 21.46
N TYR A 418 -6.28 -17.89 21.54
CA TYR A 418 -7.46 -17.37 22.23
C TYR A 418 -7.90 -15.98 21.77
N ARG A 419 -9.17 -15.67 22.04
CA ARG A 419 -9.77 -14.36 21.79
C ARG A 419 -9.35 -13.37 22.89
N ILE A 420 -8.61 -12.32 22.53
CA ILE A 420 -8.28 -11.25 23.47
C ILE A 420 -9.43 -10.24 23.57
N TYR A 421 -10.09 -9.98 22.45
CA TYR A 421 -11.15 -8.97 22.34
C TYR A 421 -12.23 -9.45 21.36
N ASP A 422 -13.50 -9.27 21.70
CA ASP A 422 -14.64 -9.70 20.87
C ASP A 422 -15.75 -8.65 20.89
N ALA A 423 -15.57 -7.61 20.07
CA ALA A 423 -16.48 -6.46 19.96
C ALA A 423 -16.93 -5.94 21.34
N ASP A 424 -15.99 -5.85 22.29
CA ASP A 424 -16.32 -5.59 23.68
C ASP A 424 -17.00 -4.23 23.89
N LEU A 425 -16.71 -3.29 23.01
CA LEU A 425 -17.23 -1.93 22.97
C LEU A 425 -18.00 -1.73 21.64
N PRO A 426 -19.23 -1.17 21.67
CA PRO A 426 -20.05 -1.00 20.47
C PRO A 426 -19.37 -0.21 19.34
N GLU A 427 -18.51 0.74 19.70
CA GLU A 427 -17.80 1.61 18.75
C GLU A 427 -16.62 0.95 18.05
N TYR A 428 -16.13 -0.16 18.59
CA TYR A 428 -14.94 -0.88 18.15
C TYR A 428 -15.33 -2.33 17.80
N ASN A 429 -16.01 -2.48 16.66
CA ASN A 429 -16.58 -3.75 16.23
C ASN A 429 -15.53 -4.63 15.53
N VAL A 430 -14.56 -5.11 16.30
CA VAL A 430 -13.49 -6.00 15.83
C VAL A 430 -13.34 -7.20 16.75
N ALA A 431 -12.70 -8.24 16.25
CA ALA A 431 -12.20 -9.33 17.08
C ALA A 431 -10.66 -9.38 17.02
N VAL A 432 -10.02 -9.70 18.14
CA VAL A 432 -8.55 -9.79 18.25
C VAL A 432 -8.13 -11.19 18.70
N ASP A 433 -7.52 -11.87 17.74
CA ASP A 433 -6.95 -13.20 17.69
C ASP A 433 -5.57 -13.32 18.29
N ARG A 434 -5.31 -14.08 19.35
CA ARG A 434 -3.93 -14.51 19.64
C ARG A 434 -3.70 -15.89 19.04
N TYR A 435 -2.59 -16.06 18.32
CA TYR A 435 -2.07 -17.34 17.84
C TYR A 435 -0.58 -17.39 18.15
N ALA A 436 -0.21 -17.97 19.30
CA ALA A 436 1.17 -17.94 19.81
C ALA A 436 1.75 -16.51 19.89
N ASP A 437 2.76 -16.17 19.10
CA ASP A 437 3.37 -14.83 19.01
C ASP A 437 2.68 -13.92 17.98
N TRP A 438 1.74 -14.44 17.18
CA TRP A 438 0.99 -13.70 16.16
C TRP A 438 -0.35 -13.20 16.67
N VAL A 439 -0.84 -12.17 15.99
CA VAL A 439 -2.16 -11.61 16.24
C VAL A 439 -2.93 -11.46 14.93
N VAL A 440 -4.22 -11.80 14.92
CA VAL A 440 -5.10 -11.39 13.81
C VAL A 440 -6.21 -10.49 14.31
N VAL A 441 -6.36 -9.34 13.66
CA VAL A 441 -7.47 -8.42 13.87
C VAL A 441 -8.48 -8.65 12.77
N GLN A 442 -9.67 -9.09 13.14
CA GLN A 442 -10.78 -9.31 12.23
C GLN A 442 -11.78 -8.16 12.36
N GLU A 443 -12.01 -7.43 11.26
CA GLU A 443 -13.05 -6.41 11.23
C GLU A 443 -14.43 -7.04 10.97
N TYR A 444 -15.42 -6.70 11.81
CA TYR A 444 -16.82 -6.97 11.52
C TYR A 444 -17.39 -5.84 10.66
N ALA A 445 -18.28 -6.18 9.72
CA ALA A 445 -18.89 -5.18 8.84
C ALA A 445 -19.53 -4.04 9.65
N PRO A 446 -19.15 -2.77 9.39
CA PRO A 446 -19.76 -1.65 10.08
C PRO A 446 -21.25 -1.56 9.73
N PRO A 447 -22.11 -1.07 10.64
CA PRO A 447 -23.49 -0.75 10.29
C PRO A 447 -23.54 0.20 9.09
N LYS A 448 -24.55 0.05 8.22
CA LYS A 448 -24.73 0.92 7.04
C LYS A 448 -24.86 2.42 7.38
N THR A 449 -25.13 2.73 8.65
CA THR A 449 -25.27 4.09 9.18
C THR A 449 -23.94 4.75 9.53
N VAL A 450 -22.82 4.02 9.53
CA VAL A 450 -21.50 4.55 9.84
C VAL A 450 -20.80 4.96 8.54
N ASP A 451 -20.28 6.18 8.52
CA ASP A 451 -19.47 6.68 7.42
C ASP A 451 -18.23 5.79 7.19
N ALA A 452 -18.02 5.36 5.94
CA ALA A 452 -16.98 4.41 5.58
C ALA A 452 -15.57 4.94 5.87
N GLN A 453 -15.34 6.24 5.71
CA GLN A 453 -14.05 6.87 5.98
C GLN A 453 -13.77 6.91 7.50
N LYS A 454 -14.77 7.23 8.31
CA LYS A 454 -14.68 7.14 9.78
C LYS A 454 -14.47 5.71 10.27
N ALA A 455 -15.15 4.73 9.67
CA ALA A 455 -14.95 3.31 10.00
C ALA A 455 -13.51 2.88 9.72
N ARG A 456 -12.98 3.24 8.54
CA ARG A 456 -11.58 2.96 8.19
C ARG A 456 -10.62 3.64 9.16
N GLN A 457 -10.83 4.91 9.52
CA GLN A 457 -9.99 5.60 10.51
C GLN A 457 -9.93 4.83 11.83
N ARG A 458 -11.10 4.43 12.36
CA ARG A 458 -11.19 3.68 13.60
C ARG A 458 -10.44 2.35 13.52
N LEU A 459 -10.47 1.68 12.37
CA LEU A 459 -9.71 0.45 12.16
C LEU A 459 -8.19 0.69 12.23
N LEU A 460 -7.69 1.77 11.62
CA LEU A 460 -6.28 2.15 11.71
C LEU A 460 -5.88 2.43 13.16
N ASP A 461 -6.73 3.15 13.89
CA ASP A 461 -6.53 3.48 15.30
C ASP A 461 -6.52 2.22 16.19
N ILE A 462 -7.40 1.24 15.90
CA ILE A 462 -7.44 -0.08 16.54
C ILE A 462 -6.13 -0.83 16.31
N ILE A 463 -5.62 -0.86 15.08
CA ILE A 463 -4.38 -1.57 14.73
C ILE A 463 -3.20 -0.96 15.48
N ALA A 464 -3.05 0.37 15.43
CA ALA A 464 -1.99 1.07 16.16
C ALA A 464 -2.07 0.83 17.67
N ALA A 465 -3.28 0.92 18.26
CA ALA A 465 -3.49 0.65 19.67
C ALA A 465 -3.20 -0.82 20.04
N THR A 466 -3.58 -1.77 19.18
CA THR A 466 -3.33 -3.21 19.39
C THR A 466 -1.84 -3.50 19.42
N ILE A 467 -1.08 -2.98 18.44
CA ILE A 467 0.38 -3.13 18.39
C ILE A 467 1.02 -2.54 19.66
N GLY A 468 0.62 -1.32 20.03
CA GLY A 468 1.15 -0.64 21.21
C GLY A 468 0.82 -1.33 22.54
N VAL A 469 -0.37 -1.91 22.67
CA VAL A 469 -0.79 -2.63 23.89
C VAL A 469 -0.15 -4.01 24.00
N LEU A 470 -0.07 -4.74 22.90
CA LEU A 470 0.46 -6.11 22.90
C LEU A 470 2.00 -6.15 22.81
N GLY A 471 2.65 -5.04 22.46
CA GLY A 471 4.10 -4.98 22.31
C GLY A 471 4.63 -5.91 21.21
N ILE A 472 3.80 -6.20 20.20
CA ILE A 472 4.17 -7.10 19.10
C ILE A 472 4.85 -6.35 17.96
N ALA A 473 5.68 -7.05 17.20
CA ALA A 473 6.21 -6.52 15.95
C ALA A 473 5.05 -6.32 14.93
N PRO A 474 5.00 -5.20 14.17
CA PRO A 474 3.91 -4.94 13.23
C PRO A 474 3.72 -6.02 12.15
N ASN A 475 4.79 -6.70 11.75
CA ASN A 475 4.75 -7.81 10.80
C ASN A 475 4.13 -9.11 11.38
N LYS A 476 3.91 -9.17 12.69
CA LYS A 476 3.21 -10.26 13.40
C LYS A 476 1.71 -9.99 13.60
N LEU A 477 1.21 -8.83 13.17
CA LEU A 477 -0.21 -8.52 13.14
C LEU A 477 -0.75 -8.74 11.73
N ILE A 478 -1.79 -9.56 11.61
CA ILE A 478 -2.53 -9.77 10.37
C ILE A 478 -3.89 -9.06 10.46
N LEU A 479 -4.22 -8.27 9.46
CA LEU A 479 -5.54 -7.66 9.31
C LEU A 479 -6.38 -8.53 8.37
N LYS A 480 -7.56 -8.99 8.82
CA LYS A 480 -8.55 -9.64 7.96
C LYS A 480 -9.81 -8.78 7.88
N THR A 481 -10.20 -8.42 6.67
CA THR A 481 -11.46 -7.72 6.37
C THR A 481 -12.49 -8.72 5.84
N ARG A 482 -13.71 -8.72 6.39
CA ARG A 482 -14.80 -9.56 5.84
C ARG A 482 -15.40 -8.89 4.61
N GLU A 483 -14.85 -9.14 3.43
CA GLU A 483 -15.61 -8.93 2.21
C GLU A 483 -16.60 -10.09 2.04
N ARG A 484 -17.90 -9.79 1.91
CA ARG A 484 -18.92 -10.82 1.62
C ARG A 484 -18.68 -11.36 0.21
N GLN A 485 -17.96 -12.47 0.10
CA GLN A 485 -17.89 -13.22 -1.15
C GLN A 485 -19.27 -13.86 -1.42
N LYS A 486 -19.87 -13.55 -2.58
CA LYS A 486 -21.11 -14.18 -3.07
C LYS A 486 -20.75 -15.30 -4.03
N GLY A 487 -21.43 -16.45 -3.93
CA GLY A 487 -21.35 -17.53 -4.91
C GLY A 487 -20.21 -18.53 -4.69
N ALA A 488 -19.76 -19.18 -5.77
CA ALA A 488 -18.87 -20.36 -5.79
C ALA A 488 -17.44 -20.15 -5.24
N ASN A 489 -17.11 -18.96 -4.73
CA ASN A 489 -15.78 -18.61 -4.21
C ASN A 489 -15.59 -18.95 -2.72
N GLN A 490 -16.61 -19.51 -2.05
CA GLN A 490 -16.68 -19.66 -0.59
C GLN A 490 -15.63 -20.58 0.07
N TYR A 491 -14.71 -21.17 -0.69
CA TYR A 491 -13.63 -22.03 -0.17
C TYR A 491 -12.32 -21.91 -0.97
N GLN A 492 -12.13 -20.81 -1.69
CA GLN A 492 -10.90 -20.58 -2.45
C GLN A 492 -9.83 -19.91 -1.58
N LYS A 493 -8.57 -20.31 -1.83
CA LYS A 493 -7.38 -19.68 -1.27
C LYS A 493 -7.36 -18.20 -1.68
N MET A 494 -7.25 -17.28 -0.71
CA MET A 494 -7.23 -15.83 -0.91
C MET A 494 -5.82 -15.29 -1.21
N GLY A 495 -4.77 -16.07 -0.92
CA GLY A 495 -3.37 -15.70 -1.18
C GLY A 495 -2.47 -16.91 -1.29
N ASP A 496 -1.23 -16.72 -1.73
CA ASP A 496 -0.30 -17.82 -2.03
C ASP A 496 0.98 -17.82 -1.18
N LYS A 497 0.99 -17.14 -0.01
CA LYS A 497 2.23 -17.02 0.80
C LYS A 497 2.72 -18.37 1.33
N GLY A 498 1.81 -19.25 1.72
CA GLY A 498 2.15 -20.60 2.20
C GLY A 498 2.70 -20.63 3.63
N ASP A 499 2.58 -19.54 4.39
CA ASP A 499 3.11 -19.42 5.74
C ASP A 499 2.21 -20.13 6.77
N PHE A 500 2.57 -21.36 7.13
CA PHE A 500 1.93 -22.10 8.21
C PHE A 500 2.70 -21.93 9.52
N ILE A 501 1.96 -21.75 10.62
CA ILE A 501 2.50 -21.56 11.97
C ILE A 501 2.04 -22.72 12.84
N GLU A 502 2.97 -23.32 13.60
CA GLU A 502 2.66 -24.33 14.60
C GLU A 502 2.17 -23.64 15.88
N VAL A 503 1.06 -24.13 16.44
CA VAL A 503 0.46 -23.62 17.68
C VAL A 503 0.04 -24.75 18.61
N GLY A 504 0.07 -24.49 19.91
CA GLY A 504 -0.41 -25.39 20.95
C GLY A 504 -1.86 -25.17 21.37
N GLU A 505 -2.61 -26.27 21.48
CA GLU A 505 -3.93 -26.32 22.14
C GLU A 505 -4.00 -27.52 23.09
N TYR A 506 -3.88 -27.28 24.39
CA TYR A 506 -3.73 -28.32 25.41
C TYR A 506 -2.50 -29.19 25.14
N ASN A 507 -2.68 -30.48 24.88
CA ASN A 507 -1.62 -31.41 24.49
C ASN A 507 -1.51 -31.60 22.96
N ALA A 508 -2.34 -30.93 22.16
CA ALA A 508 -2.32 -31.02 20.71
C ALA A 508 -1.45 -29.90 20.09
N ARG A 509 -0.71 -30.26 19.05
CA ARG A 509 0.02 -29.32 18.19
C ARG A 509 -0.69 -29.20 16.86
N LEU A 510 -0.93 -27.99 16.37
CA LEU A 510 -1.75 -27.75 15.18
C LEU A 510 -1.09 -26.72 14.27
N TRP A 511 -1.25 -26.89 12.96
CA TRP A 511 -0.88 -25.90 11.96
C TRP A 511 -2.04 -24.92 11.76
N VAL A 512 -1.74 -23.63 11.81
CA VAL A 512 -2.63 -22.53 11.40
C VAL A 512 -2.04 -21.77 10.21
N ASN A 513 -2.88 -21.15 9.39
CA ASN A 513 -2.46 -20.23 8.33
C ASN A 513 -3.28 -18.94 8.48
N LEU A 514 -2.60 -17.83 8.76
CA LEU A 514 -3.26 -16.60 9.16
C LEU A 514 -3.60 -15.68 7.96
N THR A 515 -3.09 -15.97 6.77
CA THR A 515 -3.15 -15.05 5.61
C THR A 515 -3.93 -15.60 4.42
N ASP A 516 -3.75 -16.86 4.07
CA ASP A 516 -4.10 -17.39 2.75
C ASP A 516 -5.53 -17.89 2.65
N TYR A 517 -6.22 -18.06 3.76
CA TYR A 517 -7.58 -18.60 3.82
C TYR A 517 -8.51 -17.61 4.52
N LEU A 518 -9.82 -17.76 4.33
CA LEU A 518 -10.82 -16.96 5.04
C LEU A 518 -10.70 -17.15 6.56
N ASP A 519 -10.68 -18.40 7.00
CA ASP A 519 -10.43 -18.80 8.40
C ASP A 519 -8.94 -19.12 8.63
N THR A 520 -8.56 -19.42 9.85
CA THR A 520 -7.15 -19.63 10.25
C THR A 520 -6.71 -21.10 10.26
N GLY A 521 -7.63 -22.03 10.03
CA GLY A 521 -7.38 -23.46 10.23
C GLY A 521 -7.79 -23.98 11.61
N LEU A 522 -8.23 -23.12 12.53
CA LEU A 522 -8.61 -23.52 13.89
C LEU A 522 -9.76 -22.67 14.43
N PHE A 523 -10.94 -23.28 14.62
CA PHE A 523 -12.07 -22.63 15.29
C PHE A 523 -11.85 -22.63 16.82
N LEU A 524 -11.47 -21.47 17.35
CA LEU A 524 -11.05 -21.30 18.73
C LEU A 524 -12.18 -21.58 19.74
N ASP A 525 -13.42 -21.25 19.39
CA ASP A 525 -14.62 -21.40 20.22
C ASP A 525 -14.94 -22.86 20.58
N HIS A 526 -14.57 -23.81 19.72
CA HIS A 526 -14.84 -25.25 19.91
C HIS A 526 -13.77 -26.03 20.69
N ARG A 527 -12.76 -25.35 21.27
CA ARG A 527 -11.61 -26.04 21.91
C ARG A 527 -11.99 -26.99 23.04
N ILE A 528 -13.01 -26.65 23.84
CA ILE A 528 -13.44 -27.49 24.97
C ILE A 528 -14.11 -28.76 24.46
N ALA A 529 -14.94 -28.67 23.40
CA ALA A 529 -15.52 -29.84 22.75
C ALA A 529 -14.42 -30.78 22.23
N ARG A 530 -13.38 -30.23 21.59
CA ARG A 530 -12.21 -31.02 21.15
C ARG A 530 -11.48 -31.71 22.30
N ARG A 531 -11.23 -31.00 23.41
CA ARG A 531 -10.65 -31.60 24.63
C ARG A 531 -11.51 -32.73 25.19
N MET A 532 -12.83 -32.55 25.22
CA MET A 532 -13.77 -33.59 25.66
C MET A 532 -13.72 -34.82 24.74
N LEU A 533 -13.65 -34.64 23.43
CA LEU A 533 -13.47 -35.77 22.49
C LEU A 533 -12.20 -36.55 22.81
N GLY A 534 -11.07 -35.88 23.08
CA GLY A 534 -9.85 -36.55 23.52
C GLY A 534 -10.06 -37.39 24.79
N GLN A 535 -10.75 -36.86 25.79
CA GLN A 535 -11.05 -37.58 27.03
C GLN A 535 -11.98 -38.81 26.82
N MET A 536 -12.86 -38.75 25.81
CA MET A 536 -13.83 -39.80 25.50
C MET A 536 -13.29 -40.87 24.54
N SER A 537 -12.09 -40.68 23.97
CA SER A 537 -11.63 -41.47 22.82
C SER A 537 -10.83 -42.74 23.16
N LYS A 538 -10.44 -42.97 24.41
CA LYS A 538 -9.56 -44.10 24.77
C LYS A 538 -10.13 -45.45 24.33
N GLY A 539 -9.43 -46.12 23.42
CA GLY A 539 -9.80 -47.43 22.86
C GLY A 539 -11.00 -47.41 21.90
N LYS A 540 -11.46 -46.23 21.48
CA LYS A 540 -12.66 -46.05 20.64
C LYS A 540 -12.31 -45.92 19.15
N ASP A 541 -13.19 -46.40 18.27
CA ASP A 541 -13.17 -45.99 16.87
C ASP A 541 -13.87 -44.64 16.73
N PHE A 542 -13.11 -43.65 16.29
CA PHE A 542 -13.55 -42.27 16.18
C PHE A 542 -13.89 -41.90 14.73
N LEU A 543 -15.02 -41.24 14.52
CA LEU A 543 -15.42 -40.67 13.24
C LEU A 543 -15.54 -39.15 13.36
N ASN A 544 -14.91 -38.41 12.45
CA ASN A 544 -15.01 -36.96 12.33
C ASN A 544 -15.55 -36.58 10.96
N LEU A 545 -16.71 -35.92 10.94
CA LEU A 545 -17.45 -35.55 9.73
C LEU A 545 -17.49 -34.04 9.59
N PHE A 546 -17.39 -33.55 8.34
CA PHE A 546 -17.13 -32.13 8.06
C PHE A 546 -15.84 -31.68 8.77
N ALA A 547 -14.81 -32.53 8.65
CA ALA A 547 -13.67 -32.52 9.55
C ALA A 547 -12.80 -31.26 9.46
N TYR A 548 -12.91 -30.48 8.39
CA TYR A 548 -12.07 -29.32 8.12
C TYR A 548 -10.58 -29.72 8.23
N THR A 549 -9.79 -29.02 9.05
CA THR A 549 -8.37 -29.30 9.28
C THR A 549 -8.10 -30.43 10.27
N GLY A 550 -9.12 -31.22 10.64
CA GLY A 550 -8.96 -32.42 11.44
C GLY A 550 -8.53 -32.20 12.90
N SER A 551 -8.65 -30.99 13.43
CA SER A 551 -8.23 -30.67 14.81
C SER A 551 -8.92 -31.57 15.87
N ALA A 552 -10.21 -31.88 15.70
CA ALA A 552 -10.91 -32.84 16.57
C ALA A 552 -10.33 -34.26 16.48
N SER A 553 -9.92 -34.71 15.28
CA SER A 553 -9.27 -36.00 15.08
C SER A 553 -7.90 -36.08 15.75
N VAL A 554 -7.15 -34.97 15.80
CA VAL A 554 -5.90 -34.90 16.58
C VAL A 554 -6.17 -35.14 18.06
N HIS A 555 -7.13 -34.43 18.65
CA HIS A 555 -7.48 -34.62 20.06
C HIS A 555 -7.96 -36.04 20.36
N ALA A 556 -8.82 -36.60 19.51
CA ALA A 556 -9.28 -37.99 19.64
C ALA A 556 -8.12 -39.00 19.56
N GLY A 557 -7.21 -38.83 18.59
CA GLY A 557 -6.03 -39.68 18.44
C GLY A 557 -5.10 -39.60 19.65
N LEU A 558 -4.78 -38.39 20.14
CA LEU A 558 -3.99 -38.19 21.35
C LEU A 558 -4.68 -38.71 22.62
N GLY A 559 -6.01 -38.77 22.62
CA GLY A 559 -6.84 -39.41 23.64
C GLY A 559 -6.74 -40.95 23.66
N GLY A 560 -6.03 -41.54 22.70
CA GLY A 560 -5.87 -42.99 22.57
C GLY A 560 -6.98 -43.67 21.78
N ALA A 561 -7.57 -42.98 20.79
CA ALA A 561 -8.47 -43.62 19.82
C ALA A 561 -7.81 -44.86 19.19
N ARG A 562 -8.57 -45.95 19.11
CA ARG A 562 -8.13 -47.18 18.42
C ARG A 562 -7.95 -46.93 16.93
N SER A 563 -8.84 -46.13 16.36
CA SER A 563 -8.76 -45.65 14.98
C SER A 563 -9.43 -44.28 14.88
N THR A 564 -9.02 -43.47 13.90
CA THR A 564 -9.71 -42.24 13.54
C THR A 564 -10.06 -42.26 12.06
N THR A 565 -11.30 -41.95 11.71
CA THR A 565 -11.75 -41.76 10.33
C THR A 565 -12.19 -40.31 10.17
N THR A 566 -11.54 -39.59 9.27
CA THR A 566 -11.67 -38.14 9.10
C THR A 566 -12.18 -37.86 7.69
N VAL A 567 -13.40 -37.34 7.57
CA VAL A 567 -14.09 -37.18 6.29
C VAL A 567 -14.38 -35.70 6.02
N ASP A 568 -13.94 -35.22 4.86
CA ASP A 568 -14.24 -33.87 4.37
C ASP A 568 -14.29 -33.86 2.83
N MET A 569 -15.02 -32.92 2.25
CA MET A 569 -15.12 -32.80 0.79
C MET A 569 -13.88 -32.10 0.19
N SER A 570 -13.20 -31.28 0.99
CA SER A 570 -12.05 -30.48 0.59
C SER A 570 -10.74 -31.26 0.71
N ARG A 571 -10.13 -31.56 -0.44
CA ARG A 571 -8.78 -32.15 -0.48
C ARG A 571 -7.75 -31.28 0.24
N THR A 572 -7.80 -29.95 0.07
CA THR A 572 -6.89 -29.02 0.73
C THR A 572 -6.98 -29.12 2.26
N TYR A 573 -8.19 -29.24 2.81
CA TYR A 573 -8.36 -29.38 4.25
C TYR A 573 -7.98 -30.76 4.77
N LEU A 574 -8.19 -31.83 3.97
CA LEU A 574 -7.69 -33.16 4.32
C LEU A 574 -6.16 -33.25 4.29
N GLU A 575 -5.49 -32.65 3.31
CA GLU A 575 -4.02 -32.57 3.29
C GLU A 575 -3.50 -31.78 4.52
N TRP A 576 -4.22 -30.74 4.93
CA TRP A 576 -3.93 -30.03 6.18
C TRP A 576 -4.20 -30.91 7.41
N ALA A 577 -5.32 -31.63 7.45
CA ALA A 577 -5.63 -32.57 8.52
C ALA A 577 -4.58 -33.67 8.66
N GLU A 578 -4.06 -34.19 7.54
CA GLU A 578 -2.97 -35.15 7.54
C GLU A 578 -1.70 -34.55 8.18
N ARG A 579 -1.36 -33.31 7.83
CA ARG A 579 -0.22 -32.59 8.44
C ARG A 579 -0.42 -32.41 9.95
N ASN A 580 -1.64 -32.09 10.39
CA ASN A 580 -1.98 -31.98 11.81
C ASN A 580 -1.86 -33.31 12.55
N LEU A 581 -2.38 -34.41 11.98
CA LEU A 581 -2.22 -35.75 12.55
C LEU A 581 -0.74 -36.16 12.65
N ARG A 582 0.01 -35.97 11.56
CA ARG A 582 1.45 -36.27 11.49
C ARG A 582 2.26 -35.48 12.52
N LEU A 583 1.92 -34.20 12.73
CA LEU A 583 2.57 -33.35 13.75
C LEU A 583 2.45 -33.94 15.17
N ASN A 584 1.45 -34.76 15.42
CA ASN A 584 1.20 -35.40 16.73
C ASN A 584 1.57 -36.89 16.75
N GLY A 585 2.31 -37.38 15.75
CA GLY A 585 2.69 -38.79 15.65
C GLY A 585 1.54 -39.73 15.28
N LEU A 586 0.37 -39.21 14.90
CA LEU A 586 -0.81 -39.97 14.53
C LEU A 586 -0.71 -40.35 13.05
N THR A 587 0.02 -41.42 12.75
CA THR A 587 0.26 -41.91 11.39
C THR A 587 -0.04 -43.41 11.29
N GLY A 588 -0.21 -43.92 10.08
CA GLY A 588 -0.47 -45.34 9.83
C GLY A 588 -1.93 -45.63 9.45
N ARG A 589 -2.22 -46.92 9.24
CA ARG A 589 -3.51 -47.39 8.66
C ARG A 589 -4.72 -47.11 9.55
N GLN A 590 -4.50 -46.92 10.85
CA GLN A 590 -5.55 -46.63 11.83
C GLN A 590 -6.05 -45.17 11.79
N HIS A 591 -5.35 -44.27 11.09
CA HIS A 591 -5.77 -42.87 10.91
C HIS A 591 -6.10 -42.63 9.43
N ARG A 592 -7.38 -42.75 9.08
CA ARG A 592 -7.87 -42.63 7.70
C ARG A 592 -8.38 -41.23 7.42
N LEU A 593 -8.02 -40.70 6.24
CA LEU A 593 -8.56 -39.45 5.70
C LEU A 593 -9.32 -39.80 4.40
N LEU A 594 -10.59 -39.40 4.32
CA LEU A 594 -11.48 -39.75 3.22
C LEU A 594 -12.04 -38.48 2.58
N GLN A 595 -11.74 -38.29 1.29
CA GLN A 595 -12.33 -37.22 0.52
C GLN A 595 -13.69 -37.66 -0.03
N ALA A 596 -14.78 -37.14 0.53
CA ALA A 596 -16.13 -37.47 0.09
C ALA A 596 -17.14 -36.34 0.35
N ASP A 597 -18.25 -36.34 -0.39
CA ASP A 597 -19.47 -35.69 0.11
C ASP A 597 -19.91 -36.42 1.37
N VAL A 598 -19.86 -35.72 2.50
CA VAL A 598 -20.14 -36.30 3.82
C VAL A 598 -21.54 -36.90 3.89
N LEU A 599 -22.53 -36.26 3.27
CA LEU A 599 -23.92 -36.75 3.29
C LEU A 599 -24.11 -37.98 2.40
N GLY A 600 -23.44 -38.02 1.24
CA GLY A 600 -23.37 -39.21 0.39
C GLY A 600 -22.68 -40.37 1.13
N TRP A 601 -21.50 -40.11 1.67
CA TRP A 601 -20.70 -41.12 2.38
C TRP A 601 -21.44 -41.73 3.59
N LEU A 602 -22.19 -40.91 4.34
CA LEU A 602 -23.02 -41.37 5.45
C LEU A 602 -24.13 -42.34 5.03
N ARG A 603 -24.67 -42.19 3.82
CA ARG A 603 -25.70 -43.09 3.28
C ARG A 603 -25.11 -44.43 2.85
N ASP A 604 -23.89 -44.42 2.32
CA ASP A 604 -23.31 -45.58 1.64
C ASP A 604 -22.44 -46.47 2.55
N THR A 605 -21.84 -45.91 3.60
CA THR A 605 -20.94 -46.68 4.48
C THR A 605 -21.70 -47.59 5.44
N ASP A 606 -21.22 -48.80 5.70
CA ASP A 606 -21.75 -49.72 6.73
C ASP A 606 -20.83 -49.86 7.96
N GLU A 607 -19.80 -49.02 8.04
CA GLU A 607 -18.84 -49.03 9.14
C GLU A 607 -19.46 -48.55 10.46
N GLN A 608 -19.00 -49.10 11.59
CA GLN A 608 -19.49 -48.71 12.91
C GLN A 608 -18.42 -48.05 13.77
N PHE A 609 -18.82 -47.04 14.53
CA PHE A 609 -17.96 -46.20 15.36
C PHE A 609 -18.49 -46.10 16.79
N ASP A 610 -17.59 -45.90 17.75
CA ASP A 610 -17.97 -45.71 19.15
C ASP A 610 -18.17 -44.24 19.51
N LEU A 611 -17.43 -43.34 18.86
CA LEU A 611 -17.49 -41.91 19.10
C LEU A 611 -17.53 -41.19 17.76
N ILE A 612 -18.59 -40.41 17.53
CA ILE A 612 -18.75 -39.65 16.30
C ILE A 612 -18.78 -38.16 16.64
N PHE A 613 -17.94 -37.36 16.00
CA PHE A 613 -18.01 -35.91 16.03
C PHE A 613 -18.51 -35.39 14.68
N ILE A 614 -19.48 -34.49 14.74
CA ILE A 614 -20.04 -33.85 13.56
C ILE A 614 -20.40 -32.39 13.88
N ASP A 615 -19.75 -31.48 13.15
CA ASP A 615 -19.93 -30.04 13.24
C ASP A 615 -20.17 -29.46 11.84
N PRO A 616 -21.37 -29.66 11.27
CA PRO A 616 -21.63 -29.27 9.90
C PRO A 616 -21.81 -27.75 9.77
N PRO A 617 -21.54 -27.17 8.59
CA PRO A 617 -21.86 -25.77 8.33
C PRO A 617 -23.38 -25.54 8.42
N THR A 618 -23.80 -24.32 8.81
CA THR A 618 -25.23 -23.97 8.90
C THR A 618 -25.97 -24.24 7.58
N PHE A 619 -25.32 -23.93 6.45
CA PHE A 619 -25.83 -24.16 5.11
C PHE A 619 -24.67 -24.55 4.19
N SER A 620 -24.92 -25.47 3.25
CA SER A 620 -23.97 -25.81 2.18
C SER A 620 -24.72 -26.03 0.86
N ASN A 621 -24.22 -25.42 -0.21
CA ASN A 621 -24.75 -25.50 -1.57
C ASN A 621 -23.65 -25.84 -2.60
N SER A 622 -22.62 -26.57 -2.18
CA SER A 622 -21.53 -27.00 -3.06
C SER A 622 -22.07 -27.75 -4.28
N LYS A 623 -21.58 -27.41 -5.48
CA LYS A 623 -21.88 -28.15 -6.73
C LYS A 623 -21.46 -29.62 -6.70
N ARG A 624 -20.63 -30.01 -5.72
CA ARG A 624 -20.18 -31.39 -5.51
C ARG A 624 -21.10 -32.18 -4.57
N MET A 625 -22.14 -31.56 -4.01
CA MET A 625 -23.18 -32.25 -3.26
C MET A 625 -24.40 -32.45 -4.17
N GLU A 626 -25.05 -33.60 -4.04
CA GLU A 626 -26.28 -33.91 -4.79
C GLU A 626 -27.47 -33.05 -4.33
N ASP A 627 -27.57 -32.80 -3.02
CA ASP A 627 -28.65 -32.03 -2.38
C ASP A 627 -28.08 -30.84 -1.59
N SER A 628 -28.82 -29.73 -1.54
CA SER A 628 -28.51 -28.62 -0.63
C SER A 628 -28.71 -29.03 0.84
N PHE A 629 -27.82 -28.61 1.74
CA PHE A 629 -27.90 -28.92 3.17
C PHE A 629 -28.27 -27.68 4.01
N ASP A 630 -29.26 -27.80 4.90
CA ASP A 630 -29.53 -26.85 6.00
C ASP A 630 -29.61 -27.63 7.32
N VAL A 631 -28.75 -27.28 8.28
CA VAL A 631 -28.65 -28.02 9.55
C VAL A 631 -29.98 -28.04 10.33
N GLN A 632 -30.81 -26.99 10.27
CA GLN A 632 -32.09 -26.98 10.98
C GLN A 632 -33.10 -27.92 10.32
N ARG A 633 -33.14 -27.94 8.99
CA ARG A 633 -34.07 -28.80 8.23
C ARG A 633 -33.64 -30.27 8.26
N ASP A 634 -32.34 -30.52 8.13
CA ASP A 634 -31.82 -31.84 7.78
C ASP A 634 -31.21 -32.62 8.94
N HIS A 635 -31.07 -32.02 10.14
CA HIS A 635 -30.41 -32.70 11.27
C HIS A 635 -31.07 -34.03 11.65
N LEU A 636 -32.40 -34.20 11.55
CA LEU A 636 -33.03 -35.50 11.86
C LEU A 636 -32.65 -36.60 10.85
N ARG A 637 -32.56 -36.27 9.57
CA ARG A 637 -32.10 -37.20 8.54
C ARG A 637 -30.66 -37.62 8.81
N LEU A 638 -29.81 -36.62 9.13
CA LEU A 638 -28.44 -36.85 9.55
C LEU A 638 -28.35 -37.78 10.77
N MET A 639 -29.18 -37.58 11.79
CA MET A 639 -29.22 -38.43 12.99
C MET A 639 -29.69 -39.86 12.69
N THR A 640 -30.55 -40.04 11.70
CA THR A 640 -31.00 -41.36 11.23
C THR A 640 -29.82 -42.15 10.67
N ASP A 641 -29.00 -41.53 9.80
CA ASP A 641 -27.81 -42.15 9.23
C ASP A 641 -26.75 -42.41 10.31
N LEU A 642 -26.50 -41.43 11.18
CA LEU A 642 -25.53 -41.56 12.28
C LEU A 642 -25.90 -42.67 13.26
N LYS A 643 -27.20 -42.87 13.54
CA LYS A 643 -27.66 -43.97 14.40
C LYS A 643 -27.23 -45.33 13.86
N ARG A 644 -27.32 -45.53 12.54
CA ARG A 644 -26.94 -46.78 11.88
C ARG A 644 -25.45 -47.09 12.06
N LEU A 645 -24.61 -46.05 12.07
CA LEU A 645 -23.16 -46.16 12.26
C LEU A 645 -22.73 -46.19 13.73
N LEU A 646 -23.63 -45.90 14.67
CA LEU A 646 -23.29 -45.83 16.09
C LEU A 646 -23.31 -47.23 16.73
N ARG A 647 -22.15 -47.68 17.22
CA ARG A 647 -22.06 -48.94 17.96
C ARG A 647 -22.84 -48.86 19.27
N LYS A 648 -23.30 -50.01 19.78
CA LYS A 648 -23.98 -50.10 21.08
C LYS A 648 -23.10 -49.46 22.18
N GLY A 649 -23.67 -48.50 22.92
CA GLY A 649 -22.96 -47.74 23.95
C GLY A 649 -22.07 -46.62 23.41
N GLY A 650 -22.13 -46.32 22.11
CA GLY A 650 -21.45 -45.20 21.49
C GLY A 650 -22.11 -43.85 21.79
N THR A 651 -21.41 -42.77 21.44
CA THR A 651 -21.91 -41.39 21.60
C THR A 651 -21.63 -40.56 20.36
N ILE A 652 -22.58 -39.73 19.96
CA ILE A 652 -22.42 -38.71 18.93
C ILE A 652 -22.29 -37.36 19.64
N MET A 653 -21.20 -36.64 19.41
CA MET A 653 -21.06 -35.22 19.75
C MET A 653 -21.44 -34.40 18.51
N PHE A 654 -22.62 -33.79 18.57
CA PHE A 654 -23.13 -32.93 17.50
C PHE A 654 -23.01 -31.47 17.92
N SER A 655 -22.48 -30.62 17.06
CA SER A 655 -22.45 -29.18 17.26
C SER A 655 -22.86 -28.42 16.00
N ASN A 656 -23.22 -27.16 16.16
CA ASN A 656 -23.34 -26.21 15.05
C ASN A 656 -23.35 -24.77 15.56
N ASN A 657 -23.23 -23.80 14.66
CA ASN A 657 -23.23 -22.37 14.96
C ASN A 657 -24.48 -21.62 14.44
N LYS A 658 -25.57 -22.32 14.11
CA LYS A 658 -26.79 -21.67 13.62
C LYS A 658 -27.48 -20.94 14.78
N ARG A 659 -27.55 -19.62 14.68
CA ARG A 659 -28.31 -18.79 15.64
C ARG A 659 -29.77 -19.23 15.68
N GLY A 660 -30.27 -19.49 16.89
CA GLY A 660 -31.65 -19.92 17.11
C GLY A 660 -31.95 -21.37 16.68
N PHE A 661 -30.94 -22.21 16.49
CA PHE A 661 -31.14 -23.64 16.23
C PHE A 661 -32.01 -24.29 17.31
N ARG A 662 -32.96 -25.13 16.88
CA ARG A 662 -33.82 -25.93 17.74
C ARG A 662 -33.63 -27.41 17.43
N MET A 663 -33.27 -28.19 18.45
CA MET A 663 -33.18 -29.64 18.34
C MET A 663 -34.59 -30.26 18.30
N ASP A 664 -34.83 -31.15 17.34
CA ASP A 664 -36.07 -31.93 17.28
C ASP A 664 -36.01 -33.15 18.21
N ASN A 665 -36.34 -32.92 19.48
CA ASN A 665 -36.29 -33.96 20.52
C ASN A 665 -37.32 -35.08 20.27
N ASP A 666 -38.52 -34.74 19.78
CA ASP A 666 -39.59 -35.71 19.50
C ASP A 666 -39.17 -36.64 18.35
N GLY A 667 -38.52 -36.09 17.32
CA GLY A 667 -37.94 -36.87 16.23
C GLY A 667 -36.80 -37.77 16.69
N LEU A 668 -35.92 -37.28 17.56
CA LEU A 668 -34.84 -38.09 18.15
C LEU A 668 -35.40 -39.25 19.00
N GLU A 669 -36.42 -39.01 19.81
CA GLU A 669 -37.04 -40.05 20.63
C GLU A 669 -37.69 -41.14 19.77
N LYS A 670 -38.35 -40.78 18.67
CA LYS A 670 -38.85 -41.73 17.65
C LYS A 670 -37.73 -42.55 17.01
N LEU A 671 -36.55 -41.95 16.85
CA LEU A 671 -35.34 -42.65 16.43
C LEU A 671 -34.70 -43.45 17.58
N GLY A 672 -35.24 -43.49 18.79
CA GLY A 672 -34.64 -44.18 19.93
C GLY A 672 -33.30 -43.56 20.36
N LEU A 673 -33.17 -42.24 20.18
CA LEU A 673 -32.02 -41.43 20.60
C LEU A 673 -32.47 -40.40 21.63
N LYS A 674 -31.56 -40.03 22.54
CA LYS A 674 -31.71 -38.89 23.45
C LYS A 674 -30.57 -37.91 23.26
N ALA A 675 -30.86 -36.61 23.34
CA ALA A 675 -29.87 -35.55 23.26
C ALA A 675 -29.71 -34.84 24.61
N GLN A 676 -28.47 -34.79 25.11
CA GLN A 676 -28.10 -33.96 26.25
C GLN A 676 -27.37 -32.71 25.75
N GLU A 677 -27.96 -31.54 25.97
CA GLU A 677 -27.28 -30.29 25.65
C GLU A 677 -26.10 -30.03 26.59
N ILE A 678 -24.94 -29.71 25.99
CA ILE A 678 -23.68 -29.39 26.68
C ILE A 678 -23.08 -28.05 26.23
N SER A 679 -23.86 -27.19 25.55
CA SER A 679 -23.44 -25.88 25.06
C SER A 679 -22.76 -25.03 26.15
N GLN A 680 -23.34 -24.95 27.35
CA GLN A 680 -22.72 -24.19 28.46
C GLN A 680 -21.43 -24.82 29.00
N LYS A 681 -21.31 -26.15 28.95
CA LYS A 681 -20.09 -26.85 29.40
C LYS A 681 -18.92 -26.70 28.42
N THR A 682 -19.24 -26.43 27.15
CA THR A 682 -18.24 -26.27 26.07
C THR A 682 -17.94 -24.80 25.75
N LEU A 683 -18.54 -23.85 26.47
CA LEU A 683 -18.31 -22.41 26.28
C LEU A 683 -17.02 -21.97 26.99
N SER A 684 -16.04 -21.53 26.20
CA SER A 684 -14.77 -21.04 26.72
C SER A 684 -14.85 -19.61 27.26
N GLN A 685 -13.97 -19.28 28.22
CA GLN A 685 -14.01 -17.99 28.94
C GLN A 685 -13.79 -16.78 28.00
N ASP A 686 -12.95 -16.94 26.99
CA ASP A 686 -12.64 -15.93 25.97
C ASP A 686 -13.78 -15.68 24.98
N PHE A 687 -14.81 -16.53 24.98
CA PHE A 687 -16.05 -16.36 24.19
C PHE A 687 -17.30 -16.17 25.06
N ALA A 688 -17.16 -16.03 26.38
CA ALA A 688 -18.28 -16.01 27.33
C ALA A 688 -19.32 -14.89 27.10
N ARG A 689 -18.95 -13.81 26.38
CA ARG A 689 -19.87 -12.73 26.01
C ARG A 689 -20.83 -13.14 24.88
N ASN A 690 -20.41 -14.05 24.01
CA ASN A 690 -21.21 -14.55 22.90
C ASN A 690 -21.75 -15.94 23.24
N ARG A 691 -22.79 -15.98 24.09
CA ARG A 691 -23.38 -17.24 24.57
C ARG A 691 -24.03 -18.11 23.49
N GLN A 692 -24.24 -17.56 22.28
CA GLN A 692 -24.80 -18.27 21.13
C GLN A 692 -23.76 -18.44 20.01
N ILE A 693 -22.47 -18.49 20.37
CA ILE A 693 -21.39 -18.68 19.40
C ILE A 693 -21.45 -20.07 18.76
N HIS A 694 -21.76 -21.09 19.56
CA HIS A 694 -22.02 -22.44 19.12
C HIS A 694 -22.97 -23.15 20.09
N ASN A 695 -23.61 -24.19 19.59
CA ASN A 695 -24.46 -25.09 20.35
C ASN A 695 -23.88 -26.51 20.25
N CYS A 696 -23.96 -27.30 21.31
CA CYS A 696 -23.34 -28.64 21.35
C CYS A 696 -24.18 -29.63 22.16
N TRP A 697 -24.30 -30.86 21.68
CA TRP A 697 -25.07 -31.95 22.29
C TRP A 697 -24.28 -33.26 22.32
N LEU A 698 -24.54 -34.08 23.34
CA LEU A 698 -24.18 -35.50 23.37
C LEU A 698 -25.43 -36.32 23.08
N ILE A 699 -25.39 -37.15 22.04
CA ILE A 699 -26.52 -37.95 21.58
C ILE A 699 -26.16 -39.43 21.76
N THR A 700 -27.06 -40.18 22.38
CA THR A 700 -26.89 -41.61 22.71
C THR A 700 -28.19 -42.36 22.47
N ALA A 701 -28.11 -43.69 22.30
CA ALA A 701 -29.31 -44.53 22.32
C ALA A 701 -30.06 -44.41 23.67
N VAL A 702 -31.40 -44.50 23.60
CA VAL A 702 -32.28 -44.52 24.78
C VAL A 702 -32.11 -45.81 25.56
#